data_AF-A0A656JUT1-F1
#
_entry.id   AF-A0A656JUT1-F1
#
_cell.length_a   1.000
_cell.length_b   1.000
_cell.length_c   1.000
_cell.angle_alpha   90.00
_cell.angle_beta   90.00
_cell.angle_gamma   90.00
#
_symmetry.space_group_name_H-M   'P 1'
#
loop_
_entity.id
_entity.type
_entity.pdbx_description
1 polymer ?
#
loop_
_entity_poly.entity_id
_entity_poly.type
_entity_poly.pdbx_seq_one_letter_code
_entity_poly.pdbx_strand_id
1 'polypeptide(L)'
;SLAIGRYARFSRPSSNLIGGTQPQRDVATSVQKSVSAAPQPASSTLNLEFFTVRQGSPDSGSFSIPKAPAHTDKLRWLRPGEPVTVAGITLSDGMIYTGAKNPRFRQSEPSFIDTSLKVATSHVDLATTLTFYWSTYDDLDPKERRGYLQWLAGGRCDPKAGSGYVFMFFHGLERRLLVDTQSDAEAREDCIAIKAEIERLISLYYQHASFCSQALRLLEHLDMPAISERMYLLEPPTKSAGRYEMPTLTRVALGQMAKDKYPLNSGWALAWAMTDPNISRRKPIVRCSDLFQRLFKAEYTQRYPGGLKVLNNKTRLRITYPASSPYLDVPPIPVGDLPDVSVTSGIRKKLQPIVEECTELLTPFSRYVGRNVETPDKYDALEGLLLLPIFLWPEYAKHELEKLQSDVDSDAIALTFNELAQRFKSDGALPRNQITALARVLEGLNIGMEPDVLAGSRAKTEEHVVLFETEPDEPALRATTDYSVALTTLDIATSVAASGGTNQAQSALLDQHIDSWTHFSVTHRKRLKAYQLLQRLQPPTLSSLKKRIAALQHDEKRTIGYFLAQLAQADGTVTPQQVKLLERAYKALQLDTTSLYSDLHGAASSASGGIISARRSLPASTGADGKKHGSGIVLDMHKVAQLQRETAA
;
A
#
# COMPACT_ATOMS: atom_id res chain seq x y z
N SER A 1 -14.49 -14.60 27.00
CA SER A 1 -14.30 -15.64 28.03
C SER A 1 -13.83 -16.91 27.33
N LEU A 2 -12.91 -17.62 27.98
CA LEU A 2 -12.10 -18.77 27.54
C LEU A 2 -10.85 -18.45 26.72
N ALA A 3 -9.74 -18.93 27.28
CA ALA A 3 -8.37 -18.51 27.10
C ALA A 3 -7.62 -19.46 26.17
N ILE A 4 -6.82 -18.91 25.26
CA ILE A 4 -5.87 -19.66 24.44
C ILE A 4 -4.49 -19.57 25.11
N GLY A 5 -4.06 -20.67 25.71
CA GLY A 5 -2.75 -20.81 26.32
C GLY A 5 -1.64 -20.78 25.27
N ARG A 6 -0.75 -19.80 25.38
CA ARG A 6 0.54 -19.76 24.67
C ARG A 6 1.60 -20.41 25.54
N TYR A 7 2.28 -21.43 25.02
CA TYR A 7 3.52 -21.93 25.61
C TYR A 7 4.74 -21.15 25.10
N ALA A 8 5.73 -21.07 26.00
CA ALA A 8 7.14 -20.75 25.84
C ALA A 8 7.58 -19.36 26.32
N ARG A 9 8.20 -19.32 27.52
CA ARG A 9 9.42 -18.53 27.76
C ARG A 9 10.38 -19.25 28.69
N PHE A 10 11.63 -19.30 28.24
CA PHE A 10 12.80 -19.58 29.03
C PHE A 10 13.03 -18.50 30.11
N SER A 11 13.66 -18.97 31.16
CA SER A 11 14.13 -18.40 32.42
C SER A 11 15.04 -17.16 32.33
N ARG A 12 14.87 -16.24 33.29
CA ARG A 12 15.94 -15.49 33.98
C ARG A 12 15.50 -15.16 35.43
N PRO A 13 16.44 -15.00 36.39
CA PRO A 13 16.26 -15.35 37.80
C PRO A 13 15.80 -14.16 38.66
N SER A 14 15.01 -14.43 39.70
CA SER A 14 14.69 -13.48 40.76
C SER A 14 15.46 -13.82 42.03
N SER A 15 16.30 -12.88 42.44
CA SER A 15 16.93 -12.74 43.75
C SER A 15 15.88 -12.55 44.85
N ASN A 16 16.18 -13.12 46.03
CA ASN A 16 15.49 -12.97 47.32
C ASN A 16 14.46 -14.05 47.64
N LEU A 17 14.94 -15.18 48.17
CA LEU A 17 14.35 -15.83 49.34
C LEU A 17 15.48 -16.45 50.17
N ILE A 18 15.66 -15.87 51.35
CA ILE A 18 16.54 -16.31 52.42
C ILE A 18 15.76 -17.33 53.26
N GLY A 19 16.35 -18.47 53.58
CA GLY A 19 15.79 -19.44 54.52
C GLY A 19 16.34 -20.83 54.28
N GLY A 20 17.40 -21.18 55.00
CA GLY A 20 18.21 -22.37 54.77
C GLY A 20 17.71 -23.66 55.40
N THR A 21 18.28 -24.77 54.93
CA THR A 21 19.01 -25.77 55.73
C THR A 21 19.74 -26.68 54.76
N GLN A 22 20.99 -26.99 55.09
CA GLN A 22 21.97 -27.75 54.30
C GLN A 22 22.01 -29.23 54.78
N PRO A 23 22.80 -30.14 54.17
CA PRO A 23 22.30 -31.38 53.58
C PRO A 23 22.77 -32.66 54.32
N GLN A 24 22.18 -33.81 53.98
CA GLN A 24 22.83 -35.11 54.24
C GLN A 24 22.51 -36.18 53.18
N ARG A 25 23.59 -36.73 52.61
CA ARG A 25 23.74 -38.04 51.92
C ARG A 25 24.12 -39.09 53.00
N ASP A 26 24.00 -40.41 52.90
CA ASP A 26 23.64 -41.46 51.94
C ASP A 26 23.10 -42.65 52.80
N VAL A 27 22.60 -43.74 52.19
CA VAL A 27 23.02 -45.15 52.44
C VAL A 27 21.95 -46.16 51.99
N ALA A 28 22.44 -47.22 51.34
CA ALA A 28 21.75 -48.35 50.74
C ALA A 28 21.38 -49.49 51.72
N THR A 29 20.88 -50.61 51.16
CA THR A 29 20.64 -51.98 51.71
C THR A 29 19.38 -52.19 52.57
N SER A 30 18.63 -53.31 52.56
CA SER A 30 18.52 -54.50 51.70
C SER A 30 17.30 -55.36 52.15
N VAL A 31 16.97 -56.41 51.38
CA VAL A 31 16.37 -57.71 51.78
C VAL A 31 14.85 -57.93 51.73
N GLN A 32 14.49 -58.90 50.88
CA GLN A 32 13.28 -59.72 50.86
C GLN A 32 13.21 -60.71 52.05
N LYS A 33 12.01 -61.00 52.60
CA LYS A 33 11.55 -62.37 52.90
C LYS A 33 10.07 -62.46 53.28
N SER A 34 9.35 -63.18 52.41
CA SER A 34 8.26 -64.16 52.61
C SER A 34 8.26 -64.96 53.94
N VAL A 35 7.22 -65.63 54.49
CA VAL A 35 5.93 -66.21 54.01
C VAL A 35 4.99 -66.55 55.23
N SER A 36 3.68 -66.77 54.96
CA SER A 36 2.77 -67.85 55.48
C SER A 36 2.12 -67.73 56.88
N ALA A 37 0.91 -68.25 57.18
CA ALA A 37 -0.07 -69.12 56.48
C ALA A 37 -1.47 -69.08 57.18
N ALA A 38 -2.49 -69.63 56.50
CA ALA A 38 -3.95 -69.65 56.73
C ALA A 38 -4.46 -70.63 57.84
N PRO A 39 -5.79 -70.90 58.01
CA PRO A 39 -6.53 -71.84 57.11
C PRO A 39 -8.07 -71.68 56.90
N GLN A 40 -8.53 -72.08 55.69
CA GLN A 40 -9.71 -72.94 55.30
C GLN A 40 -11.17 -72.48 55.62
N PRO A 41 -12.26 -73.04 55.01
CA PRO A 41 -12.43 -74.11 53.98
C PRO A 41 -13.29 -73.69 52.73
N ALA A 42 -13.15 -74.26 51.53
CA ALA A 42 -13.72 -75.48 50.91
C ALA A 42 -15.23 -75.48 50.52
N SER A 43 -15.48 -75.44 49.20
CA SER A 43 -16.44 -76.21 48.39
C SER A 43 -17.96 -76.18 48.66
N SER A 44 -18.75 -75.76 47.65
CA SER A 44 -19.89 -76.55 47.14
C SER A 44 -20.42 -76.01 45.80
N THR A 45 -20.36 -76.87 44.79
CA THR A 45 -21.21 -76.86 43.59
C THR A 45 -22.68 -76.90 44.01
N LEU A 46 -23.46 -75.89 43.63
CA LEU A 46 -24.91 -75.95 43.70
C LEU A 46 -25.51 -75.77 42.31
N ASN A 47 -26.18 -76.85 41.89
CA ASN A 47 -27.14 -76.93 40.80
C ASN A 47 -28.11 -75.75 40.85
N LEU A 48 -28.27 -75.04 39.74
CA LEU A 48 -29.53 -74.34 39.47
C LEU A 48 -30.28 -75.15 38.41
N GLU A 49 -31.39 -75.71 38.86
CA GLU A 49 -32.34 -76.53 38.10
C GLU A 49 -32.88 -75.78 36.88
N PHE A 50 -32.92 -76.45 35.75
CA PHE A 50 -33.64 -76.00 34.57
C PHE A 50 -35.16 -76.10 34.83
N PHE A 51 -35.83 -74.96 35.00
CA PHE A 51 -37.28 -74.91 34.91
C PHE A 51 -37.71 -75.04 33.45
N THR A 52 -38.17 -76.23 33.07
CA THR A 52 -38.84 -76.43 31.77
C THR A 52 -40.31 -76.03 31.93
N VAL A 53 -40.65 -74.79 31.61
CA VAL A 53 -42.05 -74.38 31.44
C VAL A 53 -42.51 -74.88 30.06
N ARG A 54 -43.24 -75.99 30.03
CA ARG A 54 -44.04 -76.37 28.86
C ARG A 54 -45.33 -75.54 28.87
N GLN A 55 -45.33 -74.44 28.12
CA GLN A 55 -46.57 -73.77 27.73
C GLN A 55 -46.85 -74.14 26.28
N GLY A 56 -48.02 -74.74 26.05
CA GLY A 56 -48.41 -75.30 24.76
C GLY A 56 -48.45 -74.27 23.64
N SER A 57 -48.13 -74.74 22.43
CA SER A 57 -48.46 -74.06 21.17
C SER A 57 -49.93 -73.62 21.17
N PRO A 58 -50.22 -72.43 20.61
CA PRO A 58 -50.38 -72.38 19.16
C PRO A 58 -49.71 -71.20 18.46
N ASP A 59 -49.56 -71.40 17.15
CA ASP A 59 -49.38 -70.45 16.05
C ASP A 59 -48.02 -69.77 15.82
N SER A 60 -47.20 -70.48 15.05
CA SER A 60 -46.62 -70.02 13.76
C SER A 60 -46.32 -68.52 13.61
N GLY A 61 -45.38 -68.01 14.39
CA GLY A 61 -44.65 -66.77 14.07
C GLY A 61 -43.18 -67.09 13.84
N SER A 62 -42.74 -67.18 12.59
CA SER A 62 -41.33 -67.34 12.26
C SER A 62 -40.56 -66.08 12.68
N PHE A 63 -39.90 -66.11 13.84
CA PHE A 63 -38.90 -65.09 14.17
C PHE A 63 -37.63 -65.37 13.36
N SER A 64 -37.51 -64.71 12.21
CA SER A 64 -36.26 -64.64 11.46
C SER A 64 -35.26 -63.79 12.23
N ILE A 65 -34.19 -64.40 12.73
CA ILE A 65 -32.99 -63.67 13.16
C ILE A 65 -32.50 -62.90 11.92
N PRO A 66 -32.46 -61.56 11.92
CA PRO A 66 -31.98 -60.81 10.76
C PRO A 66 -30.55 -61.27 10.45
N LYS A 67 -30.28 -61.58 9.17
CA LYS A 67 -28.92 -61.86 8.69
C LYS A 67 -28.01 -60.73 9.17
N ALA A 68 -26.88 -61.08 9.77
CA ALA A 68 -25.84 -60.12 10.11
C ALA A 68 -25.56 -59.25 8.86
N PRO A 69 -25.50 -57.91 8.99
CA PRO A 69 -25.28 -57.04 7.85
C PRO A 69 -24.01 -57.50 7.11
N ALA A 70 -24.05 -57.48 5.78
CA ALA A 70 -22.90 -57.86 4.96
C ALA A 70 -21.73 -56.91 5.26
N HIS A 71 -20.82 -57.32 6.14
CA HIS A 71 -19.62 -56.57 6.43
C HIS A 71 -18.70 -56.65 5.22
N THR A 72 -18.29 -55.49 4.71
CA THR A 72 -17.23 -55.43 3.70
C THR A 72 -15.92 -55.73 4.43
N ASP A 73 -15.51 -57.01 4.46
CA ASP A 73 -14.39 -57.46 5.29
C ASP A 73 -13.02 -56.91 4.85
N LYS A 74 -12.93 -56.29 3.67
CA LYS A 74 -11.68 -55.75 3.13
C LYS A 74 -11.71 -54.22 3.16
N LEU A 75 -10.60 -53.64 3.62
CA LEU A 75 -10.30 -52.21 3.45
C LEU A 75 -10.50 -51.81 1.99
N ARG A 76 -11.31 -50.77 1.76
CA ARG A 76 -11.66 -50.27 0.44
C ARG A 76 -11.83 -48.76 0.46
N TRP A 77 -11.29 -48.09 -0.55
CA TRP A 77 -11.66 -46.71 -0.89
C TRP A 77 -12.91 -46.73 -1.78
N LEU A 78 -13.90 -45.91 -1.45
CA LEU A 78 -15.08 -45.71 -2.27
C LEU A 78 -14.88 -44.49 -3.17
N ARG A 79 -15.04 -44.68 -4.48
CA ARG A 79 -14.80 -43.64 -5.48
C ARG A 79 -15.85 -42.52 -5.38
N PRO A 80 -15.60 -41.33 -5.97
CA PRO A 80 -16.61 -40.28 -6.07
C PRO A 80 -17.95 -40.81 -6.63
N GLY A 81 -19.04 -40.61 -5.89
CA GLY A 81 -20.38 -41.06 -6.27
C GLY A 81 -20.66 -42.56 -6.08
N GLU A 82 -19.73 -43.31 -5.48
CA GLU A 82 -19.96 -44.72 -5.16
C GLU A 82 -20.70 -44.87 -3.81
N PRO A 83 -21.90 -45.50 -3.80
CA PRO A 83 -22.69 -45.61 -2.59
C PRO A 83 -22.28 -46.79 -1.70
N VAL A 84 -22.47 -46.65 -0.38
CA VAL A 84 -22.34 -47.75 0.60
C VAL A 84 -23.37 -47.62 1.72
N THR A 85 -23.78 -48.75 2.31
CA THR A 85 -24.61 -48.75 3.51
C THR A 85 -23.79 -49.15 4.73
N VAL A 86 -23.67 -48.25 5.71
CA VAL A 86 -22.98 -48.49 6.99
C VAL A 86 -23.97 -48.33 8.13
N ALA A 87 -24.11 -49.35 8.98
CA ALA A 87 -25.04 -49.35 10.13
C ALA A 87 -26.48 -48.92 9.77
N GLY A 88 -26.97 -49.30 8.58
CA GLY A 88 -28.31 -48.96 8.09
C GLY A 88 -28.45 -47.55 7.50
N ILE A 89 -27.34 -46.84 7.28
CA ILE A 89 -27.30 -45.49 6.71
C ILE A 89 -26.65 -45.58 5.33
N THR A 90 -27.34 -45.11 4.30
CA THR A 90 -26.78 -45.02 2.94
C THR A 90 -25.96 -43.75 2.78
N LEU A 91 -24.69 -43.91 2.42
CA LEU A 91 -23.75 -42.85 2.07
C LEU A 91 -23.62 -42.86 0.55
N SER A 92 -24.11 -41.83 -0.15
CA SER A 92 -24.25 -41.86 -1.61
C SER A 92 -23.04 -41.34 -2.37
N ASP A 93 -22.20 -40.51 -1.74
CA ASP A 93 -21.23 -39.68 -2.46
C ASP A 93 -19.80 -40.24 -2.49
N GLY A 94 -19.53 -41.35 -1.79
CA GLY A 94 -18.20 -41.95 -1.67
C GLY A 94 -17.13 -40.98 -1.13
N MET A 95 -15.90 -41.10 -1.63
CA MET A 95 -14.68 -40.42 -1.16
C MET A 95 -14.29 -40.75 0.28
N ILE A 96 -14.49 -42.00 0.69
CA ILE A 96 -14.26 -42.47 2.06
C ILE A 96 -13.56 -43.82 2.06
N TYR A 97 -12.74 -44.06 3.09
CA TYR A 97 -12.22 -45.40 3.37
C TYR A 97 -13.18 -46.15 4.29
N THR A 98 -13.51 -47.38 3.93
CA THR A 98 -14.37 -48.26 4.75
C THR A 98 -13.89 -49.71 4.72
N GLY A 99 -14.27 -50.47 5.74
CA GLY A 99 -14.00 -51.91 5.82
C GLY A 99 -14.29 -52.45 7.21
N ALA A 100 -14.03 -53.74 7.42
CA ALA A 100 -14.03 -54.35 8.75
C ALA A 100 -12.60 -54.70 9.18
N LYS A 101 -12.28 -54.51 10.47
CA LYS A 101 -11.11 -55.15 11.12
C LYS A 101 -9.75 -54.95 10.44
N ASN A 102 -9.30 -53.69 10.30
CA ASN A 102 -7.92 -53.38 9.93
C ASN A 102 -7.18 -52.53 11.00
N PRO A 103 -6.58 -53.15 12.03
CA PRO A 103 -5.94 -52.44 13.14
C PRO A 103 -4.79 -51.52 12.73
N ARG A 104 -3.98 -51.93 11.74
CA ARG A 104 -2.84 -51.13 11.27
C ARG A 104 -3.30 -49.88 10.53
N PHE A 105 -4.30 -50.01 9.66
CA PHE A 105 -4.82 -48.87 8.91
C PHE A 105 -5.56 -47.89 9.83
N ARG A 106 -6.37 -48.40 10.76
CA ARG A 106 -7.07 -47.60 11.79
C ARG A 106 -6.14 -46.68 12.58
N GLN A 107 -4.97 -47.18 12.97
CA GLN A 107 -3.99 -46.40 13.73
C GLN A 107 -3.29 -45.33 12.89
N SER A 108 -3.46 -45.35 11.57
CA SER A 108 -2.77 -44.46 10.63
C SER A 108 -3.70 -43.56 9.82
N GLU A 109 -5.02 -43.76 9.89
CA GLU A 109 -5.99 -43.05 9.06
C GLU A 109 -7.27 -42.69 9.86
N PRO A 110 -7.39 -41.45 10.34
CA PRO A 110 -8.54 -41.00 11.12
C PRO A 110 -9.89 -41.15 10.41
N SER A 111 -9.91 -41.02 9.08
CA SER A 111 -11.14 -41.07 8.26
C SER A 111 -11.70 -42.49 8.05
N PHE A 112 -10.97 -43.54 8.45
CA PHE A 112 -11.36 -44.91 8.16
C PHE A 112 -12.61 -45.33 8.93
N ILE A 113 -13.69 -45.61 8.20
CA ILE A 113 -14.96 -46.08 8.75
C ILE A 113 -14.90 -47.59 8.98
N ASP A 114 -14.65 -47.97 10.22
CA ASP A 114 -14.72 -49.37 10.65
C ASP A 114 -16.17 -49.81 10.88
N THR A 115 -16.68 -50.62 9.94
CA THR A 115 -18.05 -51.15 9.94
C THR A 115 -18.33 -52.15 11.06
N SER A 116 -17.31 -52.57 11.83
CA SER A 116 -17.47 -53.47 12.99
C SER A 116 -17.77 -52.73 14.31
N LEU A 117 -17.61 -51.40 14.35
CA LEU A 117 -17.85 -50.61 15.55
C LEU A 117 -19.34 -50.29 15.74
N LYS A 118 -19.76 -50.14 17.00
CA LYS A 118 -21.15 -49.84 17.35
C LYS A 118 -21.51 -48.40 16.96
N VAL A 119 -22.67 -48.25 16.34
CA VAL A 119 -23.27 -46.97 15.93
C VAL A 119 -24.65 -46.86 16.58
N ALA A 120 -24.99 -45.69 17.13
CA ALA A 120 -26.31 -45.43 17.70
C ALA A 120 -27.39 -45.37 16.60
N THR A 121 -28.62 -45.79 16.93
CA THR A 121 -29.73 -45.82 15.97
C THR A 121 -30.47 -44.49 15.88
N SER A 122 -30.58 -43.77 17.00
CA SER A 122 -31.27 -42.48 17.11
C SER A 122 -30.59 -41.39 16.27
N HIS A 123 -31.39 -40.42 15.80
CA HIS A 123 -30.86 -39.23 15.16
C HIS A 123 -30.03 -38.40 16.14
N VAL A 124 -28.93 -37.78 15.68
CA VAL A 124 -28.03 -36.97 16.50
C VAL A 124 -27.99 -35.54 15.94
N ASP A 125 -28.03 -34.56 16.84
CA ASP A 125 -27.81 -33.16 16.48
C ASP A 125 -26.31 -32.92 16.22
N LEU A 126 -25.98 -32.55 14.98
CA LEU A 126 -24.61 -32.37 14.52
C LEU A 126 -23.92 -31.15 15.16
N ALA A 127 -24.68 -30.19 15.69
CA ALA A 127 -24.15 -28.96 16.30
C ALA A 127 -23.66 -29.16 17.75
N THR A 128 -24.21 -30.15 18.46
CA THR A 128 -23.92 -30.39 19.89
C THR A 128 -22.84 -31.43 20.13
N THR A 129 -22.33 -32.05 19.05
CA THR A 129 -21.35 -33.12 19.16
C THR A 129 -19.92 -32.57 19.26
N LEU A 130 -19.24 -32.83 20.38
CA LEU A 130 -17.88 -32.35 20.66
C LEU A 130 -16.82 -33.28 20.04
N THR A 131 -16.72 -33.29 18.71
CA THR A 131 -15.63 -34.01 18.03
C THR A 131 -14.41 -33.10 17.91
N PHE A 132 -13.29 -33.53 18.49
CA PHE A 132 -12.00 -32.84 18.33
C PHE A 132 -11.45 -33.07 16.93
N TYR A 133 -10.72 -32.10 16.37
CA TYR A 133 -10.25 -32.18 14.99
C TYR A 133 -9.16 -33.25 14.75
N TRP A 134 -8.63 -33.86 15.81
CA TRP A 134 -7.66 -34.95 15.76
C TRP A 134 -8.27 -36.32 16.11
N SER A 135 -9.58 -36.40 16.34
CA SER A 135 -10.27 -37.67 16.65
C SER A 135 -10.26 -38.60 15.44
N THR A 136 -10.07 -39.89 15.70
CA THR A 136 -10.28 -40.96 14.72
C THR A 136 -11.71 -41.51 14.83
N TYR A 137 -12.20 -42.18 13.79
CA TYR A 137 -13.50 -42.88 13.85
C TYR A 137 -13.58 -43.91 14.98
N ASP A 138 -12.44 -44.48 15.40
CA ASP A 138 -12.34 -45.44 16.51
C ASP A 138 -12.55 -44.74 17.87
N ASP A 139 -12.07 -43.51 18.03
CA ASP A 139 -12.21 -42.71 19.26
C ASP A 139 -13.65 -42.25 19.53
N LEU A 140 -14.44 -42.12 18.46
CA LEU A 140 -15.82 -41.62 18.54
C LEU A 140 -16.73 -42.57 19.34
N ASP A 141 -17.57 -42.04 20.21
CA ASP A 141 -18.62 -42.85 20.83
C ASP A 141 -19.70 -43.28 19.80
N PRO A 142 -20.59 -44.24 20.09
CA PRO A 142 -21.62 -44.67 19.15
C PRO A 142 -22.54 -43.55 18.62
N LYS A 143 -22.82 -42.50 19.41
CA LYS A 143 -23.61 -41.34 18.98
C LYS A 143 -22.80 -40.43 18.07
N GLU A 144 -21.52 -40.21 18.36
CA GLU A 144 -20.63 -39.41 17.52
C GLU A 144 -20.39 -40.08 16.16
N ARG A 145 -20.19 -41.42 16.14
CA ARG A 145 -20.16 -42.19 14.87
C ARG A 145 -21.44 -42.04 14.09
N ARG A 146 -22.59 -42.07 14.76
CA ARG A 146 -23.90 -41.85 14.14
C ARG A 146 -24.00 -40.45 13.53
N GLY A 147 -23.56 -39.41 14.24
CA GLY A 147 -23.50 -38.04 13.75
C GLY A 147 -22.61 -37.91 12.51
N TYR A 148 -21.41 -38.49 12.53
CA TYR A 148 -20.52 -38.47 11.36
C TYR A 148 -21.16 -39.13 10.13
N LEU A 149 -21.76 -40.32 10.29
CA LEU A 149 -22.44 -41.01 9.19
C LEU A 149 -23.68 -40.24 8.71
N GLN A 150 -24.39 -39.54 9.59
CA GLN A 150 -25.50 -38.66 9.22
C GLN A 150 -25.03 -37.47 8.38
N TRP A 151 -23.92 -36.85 8.77
CA TRP A 151 -23.33 -35.75 8.03
C TRP A 151 -22.86 -36.21 6.62
N LEU A 152 -22.23 -37.37 6.52
CA LEU A 152 -21.86 -37.99 5.24
C LEU A 152 -23.09 -38.30 4.38
N ALA A 153 -24.13 -38.90 4.96
CA ALA A 153 -25.38 -39.22 4.25
C ALA A 153 -26.14 -37.96 3.79
N GLY A 154 -26.02 -36.85 4.53
CA GLY A 154 -26.59 -35.55 4.19
C GLY A 154 -25.79 -34.77 3.14
N GLY A 155 -24.93 -35.43 2.38
CA GLY A 155 -24.12 -34.82 1.33
C GLY A 155 -23.02 -33.90 1.82
N ARG A 156 -22.64 -33.98 3.10
CA ARG A 156 -21.61 -33.11 3.71
C ARG A 156 -21.96 -31.62 3.55
N CYS A 157 -23.24 -31.29 3.69
CA CYS A 157 -23.79 -29.97 3.38
C CYS A 157 -24.26 -29.16 4.60
N ASP A 158 -24.24 -29.71 5.82
CA ASP A 158 -24.71 -29.01 7.01
C ASP A 158 -23.65 -28.01 7.53
N PRO A 159 -23.85 -26.68 7.41
CA PRO A 159 -22.88 -25.69 7.87
C PRO A 159 -22.76 -25.63 9.40
N LYS A 160 -23.68 -26.24 10.15
CA LYS A 160 -23.65 -26.30 11.62
C LYS A 160 -22.92 -27.53 12.16
N ALA A 161 -22.51 -28.45 11.30
CA ALA A 161 -21.78 -29.64 11.72
C ALA A 161 -20.48 -29.27 12.45
N GLY A 162 -20.20 -29.99 13.55
CA GLY A 162 -18.94 -29.82 14.27
C GLY A 162 -17.73 -30.00 13.35
N SER A 163 -16.77 -29.07 13.43
CA SER A 163 -15.59 -29.06 12.53
C SER A 163 -14.75 -30.34 12.56
N GLY A 164 -14.83 -31.12 13.64
CA GLY A 164 -14.15 -32.42 13.75
C GLY A 164 -14.59 -33.41 12.67
N TYR A 165 -15.87 -33.44 12.30
CA TYR A 165 -16.36 -34.29 11.21
C TYR A 165 -15.77 -33.89 9.85
N VAL A 166 -15.70 -32.58 9.58
CA VAL A 166 -15.12 -32.03 8.36
C VAL A 166 -13.63 -32.37 8.26
N PHE A 167 -12.88 -32.20 9.36
CA PHE A 167 -11.46 -32.56 9.43
C PHE A 167 -11.22 -34.06 9.26
N MET A 168 -12.00 -34.90 9.93
CA MET A 168 -11.86 -36.35 9.81
C MET A 168 -12.11 -36.81 8.37
N PHE A 169 -13.11 -36.25 7.67
CA PHE A 169 -13.29 -36.51 6.24
C PHE A 169 -12.13 -35.98 5.39
N PHE A 170 -11.66 -34.75 5.66
CA PHE A 170 -10.55 -34.12 4.96
C PHE A 170 -9.25 -34.92 5.09
N HIS A 171 -8.97 -35.58 6.22
CA HIS A 171 -7.80 -36.46 6.39
C HIS A 171 -7.77 -37.60 5.36
N GLY A 172 -8.93 -38.18 5.05
CA GLY A 172 -9.06 -39.21 4.02
C GLY A 172 -8.76 -38.67 2.63
N LEU A 173 -9.26 -37.48 2.30
CA LEU A 173 -8.96 -36.80 1.04
C LEU A 173 -7.47 -36.46 0.92
N GLU A 174 -6.89 -35.92 1.99
CA GLU A 174 -5.47 -35.55 2.09
C GLU A 174 -4.58 -36.77 1.86
N ARG A 175 -4.88 -37.90 2.52
CA ARG A 175 -4.15 -39.17 2.28
C ARG A 175 -4.30 -39.64 0.84
N ARG A 176 -5.54 -39.65 0.31
CA ARG A 176 -5.80 -40.14 -1.05
C ARG A 176 -4.97 -39.35 -2.07
N LEU A 177 -4.90 -38.04 -1.90
CA LEU A 177 -4.17 -37.13 -2.78
C LEU A 177 -2.65 -37.19 -2.63
N LEU A 178 -2.13 -37.36 -1.41
CA LEU A 178 -0.69 -37.25 -1.14
C LEU A 178 0.05 -38.58 -1.08
N VAL A 179 -0.61 -39.67 -0.68
CA VAL A 179 0.02 -40.98 -0.46
C VAL A 179 -0.41 -41.95 -1.55
N ASP A 180 -1.72 -42.14 -1.73
CA ASP A 180 -2.22 -43.19 -2.62
C ASP A 180 -1.85 -42.91 -4.09
N THR A 181 -1.94 -41.66 -4.55
CA THR A 181 -1.59 -41.24 -5.92
C THR A 181 -0.16 -41.57 -6.34
N GLN A 182 0.77 -41.73 -5.37
CA GLN A 182 2.16 -42.06 -5.65
C GLN A 182 2.32 -43.48 -6.24
N SER A 183 1.40 -44.40 -5.92
CA SER A 183 1.50 -45.81 -6.30
C SER A 183 0.25 -46.34 -7.02
N ASP A 184 -0.90 -45.72 -6.82
CA ASP A 184 -2.19 -46.13 -7.38
C ASP A 184 -2.59 -45.22 -8.56
N ALA A 185 -2.90 -45.83 -9.72
CA ALA A 185 -3.40 -45.11 -10.89
C ALA A 185 -4.86 -44.70 -10.73
N GLU A 186 -5.69 -45.48 -10.04
CA GLU A 186 -7.09 -45.16 -9.79
C GLU A 186 -7.21 -43.94 -8.87
N ALA A 187 -6.31 -43.80 -7.89
CA ALA A 187 -6.23 -42.61 -7.04
C ALA A 187 -5.96 -41.32 -7.83
N ARG A 188 -5.19 -41.41 -8.94
CA ARG A 188 -4.92 -40.26 -9.80
C ARG A 188 -6.14 -39.81 -10.58
N GLU A 189 -7.04 -40.72 -10.95
CA GLU A 189 -8.31 -40.39 -11.61
C GLU A 189 -9.25 -39.63 -10.67
N ASP A 190 -9.22 -39.92 -9.37
CA ASP A 190 -10.08 -39.27 -8.38
C ASP A 190 -9.69 -37.80 -8.08
N CYS A 191 -8.46 -37.38 -8.45
CA CYS A 191 -7.87 -36.10 -8.05
C CYS A 191 -8.74 -34.87 -8.37
N ILE A 192 -9.30 -34.81 -9.57
CA ILE A 192 -10.12 -33.66 -10.02
C ILE A 192 -11.37 -33.53 -9.15
N ALA A 193 -12.06 -34.65 -8.90
CA ALA A 193 -13.27 -34.68 -8.09
C ALA A 193 -12.98 -34.34 -6.62
N ILE A 194 -11.87 -34.82 -6.06
CA ILE A 194 -11.47 -34.53 -4.68
C ILE A 194 -11.09 -33.04 -4.53
N LYS A 195 -10.35 -32.45 -5.49
CA LYS A 195 -10.04 -31.01 -5.46
C LYS A 195 -11.32 -30.16 -5.46
N ALA A 196 -12.27 -30.48 -6.33
CA ALA A 196 -13.56 -29.81 -6.38
C ALA A 196 -14.36 -29.93 -5.06
N GLU A 197 -14.30 -31.10 -4.41
CA GLU A 197 -14.93 -31.29 -3.09
C GLU A 197 -14.25 -30.46 -1.99
N ILE A 198 -12.92 -30.34 -2.01
CA ILE A 198 -12.19 -29.47 -1.07
C ILE A 198 -12.60 -28.01 -1.25
N GLU A 199 -12.68 -27.52 -2.50
CA GLU A 199 -13.14 -26.15 -2.80
C GLU A 199 -14.58 -25.89 -2.36
N ARG A 200 -15.46 -26.89 -2.55
CA ARG A 200 -16.85 -26.84 -2.07
C ARG A 200 -16.91 -26.75 -0.56
N LEU A 201 -16.13 -27.56 0.16
CA LEU A 201 -16.05 -27.54 1.62
C LEU A 201 -15.47 -26.22 2.14
N ILE A 202 -14.46 -25.64 1.49
CA ILE A 202 -13.92 -24.31 1.84
C ILE A 202 -15.03 -23.25 1.76
N SER A 203 -15.80 -23.28 0.67
CA SER A 203 -16.90 -22.33 0.44
C SER A 203 -18.01 -22.48 1.48
N LEU A 204 -18.38 -23.72 1.82
CA LEU A 204 -19.42 -24.03 2.81
C LEU A 204 -19.00 -23.67 4.25
N TYR A 205 -17.76 -23.97 4.61
CA TYR A 205 -17.21 -23.81 5.96
C TYR A 205 -16.28 -22.60 6.10
N TYR A 206 -16.51 -21.53 5.33
CA TYR A 206 -15.66 -20.32 5.28
C TYR A 206 -15.41 -19.66 6.65
N GLN A 207 -16.31 -19.86 7.61
CA GLN A 207 -16.19 -19.36 8.99
C GLN A 207 -15.17 -20.15 9.82
N HIS A 208 -14.85 -21.39 9.44
CA HIS A 208 -13.87 -22.24 10.10
C HIS A 208 -12.46 -21.95 9.56
N ALA A 209 -11.86 -20.87 10.05
CA ALA A 209 -10.55 -20.38 9.59
C ALA A 209 -9.44 -21.45 9.62
N SER A 210 -9.44 -22.34 10.64
CA SER A 210 -8.45 -23.42 10.75
C SER A 210 -8.56 -24.44 9.61
N PHE A 211 -9.79 -24.86 9.28
CA PHE A 211 -10.05 -25.79 8.20
C PHE A 211 -9.68 -25.17 6.86
N CYS A 212 -10.20 -23.97 6.57
CA CYS A 212 -9.91 -23.26 5.34
C CYS A 212 -8.39 -23.07 5.14
N SER A 213 -7.66 -22.74 6.21
CA SER A 213 -6.20 -22.57 6.11
C SER A 213 -5.45 -23.87 5.77
N GLN A 214 -5.93 -25.04 6.20
CA GLN A 214 -5.28 -26.33 5.91
C GLN A 214 -5.69 -26.84 4.53
N ALA A 215 -6.97 -26.75 4.19
CA ALA A 215 -7.50 -27.09 2.88
C ALA A 215 -6.85 -26.27 1.75
N LEU A 216 -6.72 -24.94 1.91
CA LEU A 216 -6.03 -24.09 0.95
C LEU A 216 -4.54 -24.43 0.80
N ARG A 217 -3.86 -24.82 1.90
CA ARG A 217 -2.47 -25.27 1.85
C ARG A 217 -2.31 -26.56 1.05
N LEU A 218 -3.25 -27.49 1.18
CA LEU A 218 -3.26 -28.72 0.38
C LEU A 218 -3.41 -28.40 -1.10
N LEU A 219 -4.39 -27.55 -1.46
CA LEU A 219 -4.59 -27.13 -2.86
C LEU A 219 -3.34 -26.46 -3.43
N GLU A 220 -2.73 -25.52 -2.71
CA GLU A 220 -1.47 -24.88 -3.13
C GLU A 220 -0.33 -25.89 -3.31
N HIS A 221 -0.23 -26.89 -2.45
CA HIS A 221 0.78 -27.93 -2.56
C HIS A 221 0.58 -28.78 -3.83
N LEU A 222 -0.68 -29.12 -4.13
CA LEU A 222 -1.04 -29.93 -5.31
C LEU A 222 -0.95 -29.16 -6.63
N ASP A 223 -1.10 -27.84 -6.59
CA ASP A 223 -0.96 -26.95 -7.76
C ASP A 223 0.46 -26.40 -7.91
N MET A 224 1.38 -26.81 -7.03
CA MET A 224 2.77 -26.38 -7.09
C MET A 224 3.40 -26.85 -8.42
N PRO A 225 3.97 -25.93 -9.24
CA PRO A 225 4.61 -26.31 -10.48
C PRO A 225 5.86 -27.15 -10.21
N ALA A 226 6.25 -27.96 -11.20
CA ALA A 226 7.48 -28.73 -11.15
C ALA A 226 8.67 -27.80 -10.86
N ILE A 227 9.49 -28.18 -9.87
CA ILE A 227 10.67 -27.40 -9.50
C ILE A 227 11.72 -27.59 -10.58
N SER A 228 11.91 -26.55 -11.41
CA SER A 228 12.94 -26.52 -12.43
C SER A 228 14.21 -25.81 -11.94
N GLU A 229 15.30 -25.95 -12.70
CA GLU A 229 16.49 -25.13 -12.47
C GLU A 229 16.21 -23.67 -12.83
N ARG A 230 16.69 -22.74 -12.01
CA ARG A 230 16.59 -21.28 -12.23
C ARG A 230 15.16 -20.71 -12.23
N MET A 231 14.33 -21.13 -11.27
CA MET A 231 13.03 -20.54 -10.97
C MET A 231 13.09 -19.03 -10.74
N TYR A 232 14.26 -18.48 -10.38
CA TYR A 232 14.46 -17.03 -10.24
C TYR A 232 14.36 -16.23 -11.54
N LEU A 233 14.31 -16.90 -12.70
CA LEU A 233 14.04 -16.27 -14.00
C LEU A 233 12.53 -16.10 -14.26
N LEU A 234 11.68 -16.78 -13.48
CA LEU A 234 10.23 -16.64 -13.56
C LEU A 234 9.76 -15.41 -12.75
N GLU A 235 8.52 -15.00 -12.97
CA GLU A 235 7.90 -13.98 -12.14
C GLU A 235 7.66 -14.50 -10.71
N PRO A 236 8.02 -13.72 -9.67
CA PRO A 236 7.88 -14.16 -8.31
C PRO A 236 6.42 -14.09 -7.83
N PRO A 237 5.96 -15.04 -7.00
CA PRO A 237 4.63 -14.96 -6.42
C PRO A 237 4.58 -13.79 -5.42
N THR A 238 3.65 -12.85 -5.64
CA THR A 238 3.44 -11.68 -4.76
C THR A 238 2.40 -11.92 -3.67
N LYS A 239 1.69 -13.07 -3.73
CA LYS A 239 0.68 -13.51 -2.78
C LYS A 239 1.11 -14.82 -2.10
N SER A 240 0.58 -15.08 -0.92
CA SER A 240 0.76 -16.33 -0.16
C SER A 240 -0.61 -16.78 0.34
N ALA A 241 -1.02 -18.06 0.19
CA ALA A 241 -2.21 -18.53 0.94
C ALA A 241 -1.94 -18.65 2.44
N GLY A 242 -0.67 -18.80 2.83
CA GLY A 242 -0.26 -18.87 4.23
C GLY A 242 0.06 -17.50 4.82
N ARG A 243 -0.62 -17.13 5.92
CA ARG A 243 -0.27 -15.88 6.65
C ARG A 243 1.07 -15.94 7.40
N TYR A 244 1.63 -17.14 7.58
CA TYR A 244 2.71 -17.39 8.54
C TYR A 244 3.99 -17.97 7.91
N GLU A 245 3.98 -18.27 6.62
CA GLU A 245 5.14 -18.87 5.94
C GLU A 245 5.36 -18.25 4.56
N MET A 246 6.62 -18.20 4.16
CA MET A 246 7.01 -17.79 2.82
C MET A 246 6.66 -18.91 1.82
N PRO A 247 6.06 -18.59 0.66
CA PRO A 247 5.73 -19.58 -0.36
C PRO A 247 6.93 -20.45 -0.75
N THR A 248 6.67 -21.73 -0.98
CA THR A 248 7.69 -22.73 -1.36
C THR A 248 8.52 -22.28 -2.55
N LEU A 249 7.86 -21.81 -3.62
CA LEU A 249 8.52 -21.32 -4.82
C LEU A 249 9.49 -20.17 -4.54
N THR A 250 9.12 -19.25 -3.65
CA THR A 250 9.99 -18.15 -3.22
C THR A 250 11.23 -18.68 -2.50
N ARG A 251 11.06 -19.62 -1.56
CA ARG A 251 12.21 -20.22 -0.85
C ARG A 251 13.16 -20.94 -1.81
N VAL A 252 12.62 -21.69 -2.78
CA VAL A 252 13.41 -22.39 -3.81
C VAL A 252 14.19 -21.40 -4.68
N ALA A 253 13.50 -20.41 -5.26
CA ALA A 253 14.12 -19.43 -6.14
C ALA A 253 15.23 -18.64 -5.41
N LEU A 254 14.98 -18.21 -4.18
CA LEU A 254 15.97 -17.52 -3.36
C LEU A 254 17.20 -18.40 -3.03
N GLY A 255 16.98 -19.69 -2.77
CA GLY A 255 18.07 -20.67 -2.60
C GLY A 255 18.89 -20.87 -3.88
N GLN A 256 18.24 -20.97 -5.03
CA GLN A 256 18.89 -21.06 -6.34
C GLN A 256 19.70 -19.79 -6.66
N MET A 257 19.18 -18.60 -6.34
CA MET A 257 19.91 -17.33 -6.51
C MET A 257 21.20 -17.29 -5.69
N ALA A 258 21.17 -17.78 -4.46
CA ALA A 258 22.37 -17.86 -3.62
C ALA A 258 23.39 -18.89 -4.13
N LYS A 259 22.92 -20.04 -4.65
CA LYS A 259 23.78 -21.06 -5.26
C LYS A 259 24.45 -20.54 -6.53
N ASP A 260 23.68 -19.91 -7.41
CA ASP A 260 24.12 -19.44 -8.73
C ASP A 260 24.81 -18.07 -8.67
N LYS A 261 24.85 -17.45 -7.48
CA LYS A 261 25.33 -16.07 -7.25
C LYS A 261 24.57 -15.03 -8.09
N TYR A 262 23.32 -15.32 -8.41
CA TYR A 262 22.43 -14.40 -9.11
C TYR A 262 21.97 -13.30 -8.14
N PRO A 263 22.07 -12.01 -8.50
CA PRO A 263 21.70 -10.92 -7.61
C PRO A 263 20.19 -10.88 -7.34
N LEU A 264 19.81 -10.52 -6.11
CA LEU A 264 18.42 -10.26 -5.73
C LEU A 264 17.92 -9.03 -6.48
N ASN A 265 17.13 -9.24 -7.52
CA ASN A 265 16.47 -8.16 -8.26
C ASN A 265 15.28 -7.60 -7.45
N SER A 266 14.73 -6.49 -7.93
CA SER A 266 13.62 -5.78 -7.26
C SER A 266 12.34 -6.62 -7.14
N GLY A 267 12.07 -7.50 -8.12
CA GLY A 267 10.91 -8.40 -8.11
C GLY A 267 10.99 -9.42 -6.96
N TRP A 268 12.11 -10.14 -6.85
CA TRP A 268 12.31 -11.12 -5.79
C TRP A 268 12.52 -10.48 -4.41
N ALA A 269 13.13 -9.28 -4.34
CA ALA A 269 13.19 -8.51 -3.10
C ALA A 269 11.80 -8.10 -2.61
N LEU A 270 10.92 -7.66 -3.52
CA LEU A 270 9.53 -7.35 -3.20
C LEU A 270 8.78 -8.59 -2.73
N ALA A 271 8.92 -9.72 -3.43
CA ALA A 271 8.28 -10.96 -3.03
C ALA A 271 8.74 -11.42 -1.64
N TRP A 272 10.04 -11.29 -1.32
CA TRP A 272 10.55 -11.51 0.03
C TRP A 272 9.87 -10.58 1.03
N ALA A 273 9.85 -9.27 0.76
CA ALA A 273 9.23 -8.27 1.63
C ALA A 273 7.72 -8.52 1.87
N MET A 274 7.02 -9.05 0.87
CA MET A 274 5.59 -9.34 0.91
C MET A 274 5.25 -10.70 1.54
N THR A 275 6.19 -11.62 1.63
CA THR A 275 5.90 -13.01 2.05
C THR A 275 6.63 -13.46 3.31
N ASP A 276 7.74 -12.83 3.70
CA ASP A 276 8.42 -13.16 4.95
C ASP A 276 7.59 -12.72 6.17
N PRO A 277 7.14 -13.64 7.04
CA PRO A 277 6.30 -13.31 8.20
C PRO A 277 7.00 -12.40 9.21
N ASN A 278 8.33 -12.29 9.16
CA ASN A 278 9.11 -11.49 10.07
C ASN A 278 9.42 -10.08 9.54
N ILE A 279 8.97 -9.75 8.33
CA ILE A 279 8.97 -8.38 7.83
C ILE A 279 7.66 -7.72 8.27
N SER A 280 7.78 -6.65 9.03
CA SER A 280 6.62 -5.97 9.61
C SER A 280 5.91 -5.13 8.56
N ARG A 281 4.72 -5.60 8.14
CA ARG A 281 3.86 -4.92 7.17
C ARG A 281 2.72 -4.22 7.91
N ARG A 282 2.79 -2.88 7.99
CA ARG A 282 1.76 -2.07 8.65
C ARG A 282 0.54 -1.86 7.74
N LYS A 283 -0.55 -1.35 8.31
CA LYS A 283 -1.83 -1.12 7.60
C LYS A 283 -1.71 -0.37 6.26
N PRO A 284 -0.84 0.67 6.09
CA PRO A 284 -0.70 1.35 4.80
C PRO A 284 -0.29 0.43 3.65
N ILE A 285 0.62 -0.51 3.90
CA ILE A 285 1.07 -1.50 2.92
C ILE A 285 -0.07 -2.43 2.51
N VAL A 286 -0.87 -2.88 3.48
CA VAL A 286 -1.99 -3.79 3.23
C VAL A 286 -3.09 -3.09 2.42
N ARG A 287 -3.40 -1.83 2.76
CA ARG A 287 -4.47 -1.06 2.09
C ARG A 287 -4.06 -0.57 0.71
N CYS A 288 -2.80 -0.17 0.54
CA CYS A 288 -2.28 0.43 -0.69
C CYS A 288 -1.22 -0.48 -1.32
N SER A 289 -1.53 -1.77 -1.48
CA SER A 289 -0.55 -2.79 -1.86
C SER A 289 0.10 -2.51 -3.22
N ASP A 290 -0.68 -2.14 -4.24
CA ASP A 290 -0.15 -1.91 -5.59
C ASP A 290 0.76 -0.67 -5.67
N LEU A 291 0.45 0.37 -4.89
CA LEU A 291 1.31 1.55 -4.75
C LEU A 291 2.59 1.21 -3.98
N PHE A 292 2.48 0.42 -2.91
CA PHE A 292 3.65 -0.07 -2.17
C PHE A 292 4.58 -0.89 -3.07
N GLN A 293 4.05 -1.80 -3.90
CA GLN A 293 4.87 -2.62 -4.79
C GLN A 293 5.68 -1.76 -5.77
N ARG A 294 5.08 -0.70 -6.34
CA ARG A 294 5.75 0.23 -7.25
C ARG A 294 6.81 1.07 -6.52
N LEU A 295 6.45 1.65 -5.38
CA LEU A 295 7.35 2.47 -4.54
C LEU A 295 8.55 1.65 -4.05
N PHE A 296 8.30 0.45 -3.53
CA PHE A 296 9.35 -0.44 -3.04
C PHE A 296 10.33 -0.83 -4.14
N LYS A 297 9.85 -1.15 -5.36
CA LYS A 297 10.72 -1.46 -6.49
C LYS A 297 11.61 -0.27 -6.89
N ALA A 298 11.06 0.95 -6.88
CA ALA A 298 11.81 2.17 -7.18
C ALA A 298 12.90 2.41 -6.13
N GLU A 299 12.54 2.43 -4.85
CA GLU A 299 13.48 2.63 -3.73
C GLU A 299 14.56 1.54 -3.67
N TYR A 300 14.18 0.28 -3.88
CA TYR A 300 15.13 -0.83 -3.91
C TYR A 300 16.14 -0.68 -5.04
N THR A 301 15.68 -0.32 -6.24
CA THR A 301 16.55 -0.18 -7.42
C THR A 301 17.50 1.01 -7.26
N GLN A 302 17.03 2.11 -6.67
CA GLN A 302 17.86 3.27 -6.35
C GLN A 302 18.94 2.91 -5.31
N ARG A 303 18.58 2.16 -4.26
CA ARG A 303 19.51 1.80 -3.17
C ARG A 303 20.47 0.67 -3.55
N TYR A 304 20.04 -0.26 -4.40
CA TYR A 304 20.80 -1.42 -4.84
C TYR A 304 20.72 -1.62 -6.36
N PRO A 305 21.36 -0.75 -7.18
CA PRO A 305 21.27 -0.83 -8.65
C PRO A 305 21.74 -2.18 -9.22
N GLY A 306 22.74 -2.82 -8.60
CA GLY A 306 23.24 -4.14 -8.98
C GLY A 306 22.55 -5.32 -8.26
N GLY A 307 21.51 -5.05 -7.47
CA GLY A 307 20.84 -6.03 -6.61
C GLY A 307 21.65 -6.46 -5.39
N LEU A 308 20.98 -7.05 -4.40
CA LEU A 308 21.63 -7.60 -3.22
C LEU A 308 22.21 -8.98 -3.51
N LYS A 309 23.46 -9.22 -3.11
CA LYS A 309 24.05 -10.56 -3.14
C LYS A 309 23.44 -11.41 -2.02
N VAL A 310 22.79 -12.51 -2.38
CA VAL A 310 22.31 -13.51 -1.42
C VAL A 310 23.43 -14.50 -1.15
N LEU A 311 23.82 -14.66 0.12
CA LEU A 311 24.93 -15.53 0.51
C LEU A 311 24.46 -16.99 0.62
N ASN A 312 25.29 -17.91 0.12
CA ASN A 312 25.08 -19.34 0.29
C ASN A 312 25.46 -19.74 1.73
N ASN A 313 24.45 -19.95 2.58
CA ASN A 313 24.63 -20.36 3.98
C ASN A 313 24.70 -21.89 4.13
N LYS A 314 25.12 -22.34 5.32
CA LYS A 314 25.27 -23.77 5.62
C LYS A 314 23.93 -24.50 5.76
N THR A 315 22.86 -23.82 6.16
CA THR A 315 21.54 -24.42 6.32
C THR A 315 20.96 -24.79 4.96
N ARG A 316 20.50 -26.04 4.80
CA ARG A 316 19.89 -26.53 3.55
C ARG A 316 18.37 -26.40 3.58
N LEU A 317 17.82 -26.10 2.42
CA LEU A 317 16.39 -25.95 2.20
C LEU A 317 15.73 -27.32 2.30
N ARG A 318 14.80 -27.43 3.25
CA ARG A 318 13.89 -28.57 3.37
C ARG A 318 12.47 -28.05 3.23
N ILE A 319 11.76 -28.60 2.24
CA ILE A 319 10.37 -28.28 1.97
C ILE A 319 9.54 -29.49 2.34
N THR A 320 8.65 -29.28 3.29
CA THR A 320 7.74 -30.29 3.82
C THR A 320 6.34 -29.74 3.77
N TYR A 321 5.38 -30.55 3.33
CA TYR A 321 3.98 -30.26 3.49
C TYR A 321 3.54 -30.64 4.92
N PRO A 322 3.10 -29.68 5.76
CA PRO A 322 2.60 -30.00 7.09
C PRO A 322 1.17 -30.55 6.98
N ALA A 323 1.05 -31.87 6.99
CA ALA A 323 -0.25 -32.54 6.90
C ALA A 323 -1.20 -32.16 8.04
N SER A 324 -2.49 -32.08 7.73
CA SER A 324 -3.56 -31.91 8.70
C SER A 324 -3.69 -33.14 9.59
N SER A 325 -3.58 -34.33 9.00
CA SER A 325 -3.60 -35.59 9.72
C SER A 325 -2.28 -35.78 10.50
N PRO A 326 -2.32 -35.99 11.83
CA PRO A 326 -1.12 -36.20 12.63
C PRO A 326 -0.42 -37.54 12.34
N TYR A 327 -1.07 -38.43 11.60
CA TYR A 327 -0.56 -39.76 11.25
C TYR A 327 0.03 -39.83 9.84
N LEU A 328 -0.12 -38.77 9.06
CA LEU A 328 0.34 -38.72 7.68
C LEU A 328 1.77 -38.18 7.61
N ASP A 329 2.72 -39.07 7.33
CA ASP A 329 4.11 -38.68 7.05
C ASP A 329 4.28 -38.46 5.54
N VAL A 330 4.39 -37.20 5.15
CA VAL A 330 4.55 -36.80 3.73
C VAL A 330 6.03 -36.57 3.45
N PRO A 331 6.62 -37.28 2.48
CA PRO A 331 8.03 -37.13 2.18
C PRO A 331 8.35 -35.67 1.77
N PRO A 332 9.51 -35.13 2.18
CA PRO A 332 9.93 -33.81 1.76
C PRO A 332 10.01 -33.70 0.24
N ILE A 333 9.63 -32.55 -0.30
CA ILE A 333 9.78 -32.25 -1.72
C ILE A 333 11.28 -32.18 -2.04
N PRO A 334 11.80 -32.96 -3.00
CA PRO A 334 13.21 -32.95 -3.34
C PRO A 334 13.57 -31.63 -4.02
N VAL A 335 14.51 -30.89 -3.41
CA VAL A 335 15.00 -29.60 -3.94
C VAL A 335 16.52 -29.55 -4.12
N GLY A 336 17.20 -30.69 -3.97
CA GLY A 336 18.65 -30.80 -4.06
C GLY A 336 19.40 -30.05 -2.95
N ASP A 337 20.68 -29.73 -3.19
CA ASP A 337 21.56 -29.05 -2.23
C ASP A 337 21.38 -27.52 -2.23
N LEU A 338 20.13 -27.05 -2.13
CA LEU A 338 19.85 -25.61 -2.09
C LEU A 338 20.01 -25.04 -0.67
N PRO A 339 20.62 -23.85 -0.50
CA PRO A 339 20.67 -23.17 0.79
C PRO A 339 19.30 -22.59 1.18
N ASP A 340 18.94 -22.68 2.47
CA ASP A 340 17.77 -21.97 3.02
C ASP A 340 18.18 -20.57 3.47
N VAL A 341 18.04 -19.61 2.58
CA VAL A 341 18.44 -18.22 2.84
C VAL A 341 17.43 -17.47 3.71
N SER A 342 16.19 -17.97 3.82
CA SER A 342 15.11 -17.34 4.58
C SER A 342 15.36 -17.33 6.09
N VAL A 343 16.22 -18.24 6.56
CA VAL A 343 16.65 -18.36 7.97
C VAL A 343 17.58 -17.20 8.38
N THR A 344 18.22 -16.54 7.41
CA THR A 344 19.23 -15.51 7.67
C THR A 344 18.59 -14.12 7.77
N SER A 345 18.86 -13.39 8.86
CA SER A 345 18.30 -12.04 9.06
C SER A 345 18.96 -10.94 8.22
N GLY A 346 20.08 -11.21 7.54
CA GLY A 346 20.89 -10.20 6.86
C GLY A 346 20.13 -9.44 5.75
N ILE A 347 19.43 -10.16 4.87
CA ILE A 347 18.61 -9.53 3.82
C ILE A 347 17.40 -8.82 4.43
N ARG A 348 16.72 -9.46 5.40
CA ARG A 348 15.60 -8.85 6.12
C ARG A 348 15.93 -7.50 6.73
N LYS A 349 17.08 -7.37 7.40
CA LYS A 349 17.56 -6.11 7.99
C LYS A 349 17.81 -5.01 6.94
N LYS A 350 18.03 -5.38 5.67
CA LYS A 350 18.21 -4.44 4.55
C LYS A 350 16.89 -4.08 3.87
N LEU A 351 15.93 -5.00 3.83
CA LEU A 351 14.60 -4.76 3.23
C LEU A 351 13.67 -4.00 4.18
N GLN A 352 13.70 -4.30 5.49
CA GLN A 352 12.81 -3.68 6.49
C GLN A 352 12.86 -2.14 6.49
N PRO A 353 14.03 -1.46 6.38
CA PRO A 353 14.08 0.00 6.26
C PRO A 353 13.37 0.53 5.03
N ILE A 354 13.50 -0.12 3.87
CA ILE A 354 12.78 0.25 2.64
C ILE A 354 11.27 0.12 2.86
N VAL A 355 10.83 -0.97 3.51
CA VAL A 355 9.42 -1.19 3.86
C VAL A 355 8.89 -0.08 4.78
N GLU A 356 9.69 0.36 5.75
CA GLU A 356 9.33 1.42 6.69
C GLU A 356 9.23 2.79 6.01
N GLU A 357 10.20 3.17 5.20
CA GLU A 357 10.19 4.42 4.43
C GLU A 357 8.99 4.46 3.47
N CYS A 358 8.73 3.36 2.75
CA CYS A 358 7.56 3.24 1.89
C CYS A 358 6.25 3.38 2.71
N THR A 359 6.23 2.84 3.93
CA THR A 359 5.06 2.95 4.82
C THR A 359 4.83 4.40 5.25
N GLU A 360 5.89 5.13 5.58
CA GLU A 360 5.81 6.53 5.99
C GLU A 360 5.29 7.41 4.86
N LEU A 361 5.84 7.25 3.66
CA LEU A 361 5.40 7.97 2.45
C LEU A 361 3.92 7.68 2.10
N LEU A 362 3.48 6.44 2.23
CA LEU A 362 2.10 6.05 1.92
C LEU A 362 1.11 6.30 3.07
N THR A 363 1.57 6.67 4.27
CA THR A 363 0.69 6.85 5.44
C THR A 363 -0.37 7.95 5.22
N PRO A 364 -0.06 9.15 4.69
CA PRO A 364 -1.06 10.18 4.42
C PRO A 364 -2.13 9.69 3.44
N PHE A 365 -1.72 9.10 2.31
CA PHE A 365 -2.63 8.55 1.31
C PHE A 365 -3.46 7.40 1.87
N SER A 366 -2.85 6.45 2.59
CA SER A 366 -3.60 5.34 3.22
C SER A 366 -4.65 5.83 4.22
N ARG A 367 -4.39 6.91 4.96
CA ARG A 367 -5.38 7.53 5.87
C ARG A 367 -6.48 8.24 5.10
N TYR A 368 -6.20 8.77 3.92
CA TYR A 368 -7.19 9.36 3.04
C TYR A 368 -8.11 8.29 2.43
N VAL A 369 -7.54 7.21 1.88
CA VAL A 369 -8.28 6.03 1.39
C VAL A 369 -9.16 5.46 2.51
N GLY A 370 -8.62 5.30 3.71
CA GLY A 370 -9.37 4.78 4.87
C GLY A 370 -10.52 5.68 5.34
N ARG A 371 -10.53 6.97 4.98
CA ARG A 371 -11.64 7.91 5.26
C ARG A 371 -12.68 7.96 4.13
N ASN A 372 -12.28 7.60 2.92
CA ASN A 372 -13.10 7.68 1.70
C ASN A 372 -13.38 6.26 1.14
N VAL A 373 -13.60 5.25 2.00
CA VAL A 373 -13.79 3.85 1.57
C VAL A 373 -14.99 3.70 0.60
N GLU A 374 -16.03 4.50 0.80
CA GLU A 374 -17.26 4.48 0.01
C GLU A 374 -17.18 5.26 -1.31
N THR A 375 -16.09 6.01 -1.55
CA THR A 375 -15.92 6.86 -2.75
C THR A 375 -14.54 6.64 -3.39
N PRO A 376 -14.34 5.53 -4.13
CA PRO A 376 -13.06 5.19 -4.74
C PRO A 376 -12.56 6.23 -5.76
N ASP A 377 -13.46 6.94 -6.45
CA ASP A 377 -13.11 7.95 -7.44
C ASP A 377 -12.25 9.08 -6.85
N LYS A 378 -12.39 9.35 -5.55
CA LYS A 378 -11.59 10.35 -4.84
C LYS A 378 -10.12 9.98 -4.68
N TYR A 379 -9.76 8.70 -4.84
CA TYR A 379 -8.37 8.27 -4.69
C TYR A 379 -7.48 8.80 -5.81
N ASP A 380 -8.08 8.92 -7.00
CA ASP A 380 -7.43 9.44 -8.18
C ASP A 380 -7.65 10.96 -8.33
N ALA A 381 -8.59 11.56 -7.61
CA ALA A 381 -8.75 13.02 -7.59
C ALA A 381 -7.51 13.74 -7.05
N LEU A 382 -7.35 15.01 -7.42
CA LEU A 382 -6.20 15.85 -7.06
C LEU A 382 -5.81 15.77 -5.58
N GLU A 383 -6.78 15.75 -4.66
CA GLU A 383 -6.53 15.68 -3.23
C GLU A 383 -5.84 14.39 -2.78
N GLY A 384 -6.13 13.28 -3.47
CA GLY A 384 -5.45 12.01 -3.30
C GLY A 384 -4.06 12.01 -3.95
N LEU A 385 -3.97 12.52 -5.18
CA LEU A 385 -2.72 12.59 -5.95
C LEU A 385 -1.62 13.40 -5.24
N LEU A 386 -1.98 14.55 -4.66
CA LEU A 386 -1.05 15.42 -3.94
C LEU A 386 -0.45 14.76 -2.67
N LEU A 387 -0.97 13.61 -2.23
CA LEU A 387 -0.42 12.81 -1.13
C LEU A 387 0.56 11.73 -1.61
N LEU A 388 0.80 11.62 -2.91
CA LEU A 388 1.67 10.63 -3.54
C LEU A 388 2.80 11.32 -4.33
N PRO A 389 4.01 10.71 -4.38
CA PRO A 389 5.02 11.07 -5.35
C PRO A 389 4.50 11.01 -6.80
N ILE A 390 4.90 11.96 -7.65
CA ILE A 390 4.41 12.11 -9.05
C ILE A 390 4.57 10.82 -9.85
N PHE A 391 5.66 10.08 -9.67
CA PHE A 391 5.88 8.84 -10.43
C PHE A 391 4.85 7.73 -10.10
N LEU A 392 4.15 7.82 -8.96
CA LEU A 392 3.06 6.92 -8.58
C LEU A 392 1.69 7.39 -9.06
N TRP A 393 1.58 8.59 -9.64
CA TRP A 393 0.32 9.11 -10.15
C TRP A 393 -0.21 8.22 -11.31
N PRO A 394 -1.54 8.17 -11.49
CA PRO A 394 -2.15 7.52 -12.64
C PRO A 394 -1.67 8.13 -13.96
N GLU A 395 -1.74 7.36 -15.04
CA GLU A 395 -1.23 7.77 -16.35
C GLU A 395 -1.92 9.03 -16.89
N TYR A 396 -3.23 9.15 -16.69
CA TYR A 396 -3.96 10.35 -17.13
C TYR A 396 -3.44 11.63 -16.45
N ALA A 397 -3.10 11.55 -15.16
CA ALA A 397 -2.65 12.71 -14.40
C ALA A 397 -1.22 13.10 -14.79
N LYS A 398 -0.37 12.12 -15.10
CA LYS A 398 0.96 12.39 -15.67
C LYS A 398 0.86 13.04 -17.04
N HIS A 399 -0.01 12.54 -17.91
CA HIS A 399 -0.26 13.12 -19.22
C HIS A 399 -0.79 14.56 -19.11
N GLU A 400 -1.67 14.86 -18.15
CA GLU A 400 -2.11 16.24 -17.91
C GLU A 400 -0.97 17.16 -17.43
N LEU A 401 -0.03 16.66 -16.61
CA LEU A 401 1.16 17.43 -16.23
C LEU A 401 2.09 17.68 -17.42
N GLU A 402 2.33 16.67 -18.27
CA GLU A 402 3.13 16.79 -19.50
C GLU A 402 2.50 17.77 -20.49
N LYS A 403 1.17 17.71 -20.64
CA LYS A 403 0.41 18.66 -21.45
C LYS A 403 0.53 20.08 -20.91
N LEU A 404 0.38 20.27 -19.60
CA LEU A 404 0.57 21.59 -18.98
C LEU A 404 1.99 22.11 -19.21
N GLN A 405 3.01 21.26 -19.13
CA GLN A 405 4.39 21.65 -19.41
C GLN A 405 4.55 22.10 -20.88
N SER A 406 4.05 21.32 -21.84
CA SER A 406 4.11 21.66 -23.27
C SER A 406 3.30 22.90 -23.64
N ASP A 407 2.12 23.10 -23.03
CA ASP A 407 1.27 24.26 -23.29
C ASP A 407 1.96 25.54 -22.79
N VAL A 408 2.63 25.46 -21.62
CA VAL A 408 3.34 26.56 -20.97
C VAL A 408 4.65 26.97 -21.68
N ASP A 409 5.31 26.02 -22.36
CA ASP A 409 6.49 26.31 -23.20
C ASP A 409 6.17 27.26 -24.37
N SER A 410 4.91 27.29 -24.81
CA SER A 410 4.46 28.15 -25.91
C SER A 410 4.05 29.54 -25.44
N ASP A 411 3.17 29.62 -24.44
CA ASP A 411 2.70 30.88 -23.86
C ASP A 411 2.19 30.67 -22.42
N ALA A 412 2.08 31.76 -21.67
CA ALA A 412 1.49 31.70 -20.33
C ALA A 412 0.00 31.34 -20.40
N ILE A 413 -0.42 30.37 -19.58
CA ILE A 413 -1.80 29.90 -19.54
C ILE A 413 -2.52 30.57 -18.38
N ALA A 414 -3.62 31.26 -18.66
CA ALA A 414 -4.51 31.76 -17.63
C ALA A 414 -5.77 30.91 -17.54
N LEU A 415 -6.08 30.42 -16.34
CA LEU A 415 -7.30 29.67 -16.03
C LEU A 415 -7.72 29.93 -14.58
N THR A 416 -8.80 29.32 -14.10
CA THR A 416 -9.18 29.37 -12.67
C THR A 416 -8.59 28.18 -11.92
N PHE A 417 -8.42 28.29 -10.59
CA PHE A 417 -8.02 27.13 -9.78
C PHE A 417 -9.01 25.97 -9.90
N ASN A 418 -10.30 26.26 -10.10
CA ASN A 418 -11.31 25.23 -10.32
C ASN A 418 -11.09 24.48 -11.65
N GLU A 419 -10.84 25.19 -12.75
CA GLU A 419 -10.51 24.55 -14.04
C GLU A 419 -9.22 23.73 -13.95
N LEU A 420 -8.23 24.21 -13.19
CA LEU A 420 -6.98 23.48 -12.96
C LEU A 420 -7.24 22.19 -12.17
N ALA A 421 -8.07 22.28 -11.11
CA ALA A 421 -8.45 21.14 -10.28
C ALA A 421 -9.25 20.09 -11.08
N GLN A 422 -10.13 20.54 -11.97
CA GLN A 422 -10.97 19.67 -12.81
C GLN A 422 -10.15 18.81 -13.78
N ARG A 423 -9.01 19.32 -14.30
CA ARG A 423 -8.07 18.49 -15.10
C ARG A 423 -7.60 17.26 -14.33
N PHE A 424 -7.54 17.35 -13.00
CA PHE A 424 -7.17 16.26 -12.09
C PHE A 424 -8.38 15.63 -11.37
N LYS A 425 -9.58 15.71 -11.96
CA LYS A 425 -10.83 15.09 -11.45
C LYS A 425 -11.24 15.55 -10.05
N SER A 426 -10.89 16.77 -9.67
CA SER A 426 -11.29 17.36 -8.40
C SER A 426 -12.46 18.31 -8.60
N ASP A 427 -13.62 17.96 -8.04
CA ASP A 427 -14.86 18.72 -8.12
C ASP A 427 -15.17 19.42 -6.77
N GLY A 428 -14.29 20.34 -6.37
CA GLY A 428 -14.41 20.99 -5.07
C GLY A 428 -13.42 22.10 -4.80
N ALA A 429 -13.67 22.85 -3.73
CA ALA A 429 -12.79 23.91 -3.29
C ALA A 429 -11.46 23.35 -2.76
N LEU A 430 -10.35 23.80 -3.35
CA LEU A 430 -9.01 23.43 -2.90
C LEU A 430 -8.63 24.21 -1.63
N PRO A 431 -8.43 23.55 -0.48
CA PRO A 431 -7.87 24.22 0.69
C PRO A 431 -6.44 24.69 0.42
N ARG A 432 -6.01 25.73 1.15
CA ARG A 432 -4.71 26.39 0.95
C ARG A 432 -3.52 25.42 0.93
N ASN A 433 -3.51 24.41 1.79
CA ASN A 433 -2.44 23.42 1.85
C ASN A 433 -2.34 22.59 0.56
N GLN A 434 -3.45 22.30 -0.12
CA GLN A 434 -3.47 21.60 -1.40
C GLN A 434 -3.00 22.52 -2.54
N ILE A 435 -3.41 23.79 -2.53
CA ILE A 435 -2.89 24.78 -3.50
C ILE A 435 -1.37 24.90 -3.37
N THR A 436 -0.84 24.97 -2.14
CA THR A 436 0.60 24.99 -1.89
C THR A 436 1.28 23.68 -2.32
N ALA A 437 0.66 22.53 -2.11
CA ALA A 437 1.20 21.24 -2.56
C ALA A 437 1.23 21.15 -4.10
N LEU A 438 0.17 21.60 -4.77
CA LEU A 438 0.11 21.68 -6.24
C LEU A 438 1.19 22.62 -6.78
N ALA A 439 1.35 23.80 -6.18
CA ALA A 439 2.40 24.75 -6.57
C ALA A 439 3.81 24.13 -6.49
N ARG A 440 4.08 23.28 -5.49
CA ARG A 440 5.37 22.55 -5.38
C ARG A 440 5.53 21.47 -6.46
N VAL A 441 4.45 20.78 -6.80
CA VAL A 441 4.45 19.80 -7.89
C VAL A 441 4.76 20.48 -9.22
N LEU A 442 4.12 21.63 -9.49
CA LEU A 442 4.35 22.43 -10.69
C LEU A 442 5.77 23.02 -10.73
N GLU A 443 6.26 23.57 -9.60
CA GLU A 443 7.63 24.10 -9.51
C GLU A 443 8.69 23.03 -9.79
N GLY A 444 8.46 21.79 -9.33
CA GLY A 444 9.34 20.64 -9.63
C GLY A 444 9.35 20.21 -11.11
N LEU A 445 8.39 20.69 -11.90
CA LEU A 445 8.29 20.47 -13.34
C LEU A 445 8.64 21.72 -14.16
N ASN A 446 9.32 22.71 -13.56
CA ASN A 446 9.66 23.98 -14.20
C ASN A 446 8.42 24.79 -14.64
N ILE A 447 7.29 24.60 -13.97
CA ILE A 447 6.06 25.38 -14.17
C ILE A 447 5.90 26.35 -12.99
N GLY A 448 6.01 27.64 -13.28
CA GLY A 448 5.73 28.72 -12.35
C GLY A 448 4.22 28.95 -12.22
N MET A 449 3.78 29.39 -11.04
CA MET A 449 2.38 29.65 -10.73
C MET A 449 2.23 31.03 -10.09
N GLU A 450 1.39 31.88 -10.68
CA GLU A 450 0.89 33.13 -10.07
C GLU A 450 -0.61 32.99 -9.77
N PRO A 451 -1.12 33.38 -8.58
CA PRO A 451 -0.40 34.06 -7.50
C PRO A 451 0.63 33.15 -6.80
N ASP A 452 1.82 33.67 -6.50
CA ASP A 452 2.90 32.91 -5.84
C ASP A 452 2.56 32.56 -4.38
N VAL A 453 1.88 31.42 -4.18
CA VAL A 453 1.53 30.89 -2.85
C VAL A 453 2.74 30.38 -2.08
N LEU A 454 3.87 30.11 -2.75
CA LEU A 454 5.11 29.66 -2.12
C LEU A 454 5.85 30.83 -1.46
N ALA A 455 5.75 32.03 -2.06
CA ALA A 455 6.20 33.31 -1.49
C ALA A 455 5.18 33.92 -0.49
N GLY A 456 4.07 33.24 -0.21
CA GLY A 456 3.11 33.63 0.83
C GLY A 456 1.86 34.37 0.35
N SER A 457 1.66 34.50 -0.97
CA SER A 457 0.43 35.04 -1.54
C SER A 457 -0.79 34.21 -1.13
N ARG A 458 -1.95 34.85 -1.10
CA ARG A 458 -3.23 34.19 -0.82
C ARG A 458 -3.92 33.92 -2.15
N ALA A 459 -4.47 32.73 -2.29
CA ALA A 459 -5.27 32.30 -3.42
C ALA A 459 -6.58 31.69 -2.91
N LYS A 460 -7.68 31.97 -3.59
CA LYS A 460 -8.98 31.30 -3.40
C LYS A 460 -9.31 30.44 -4.62
N THR A 461 -10.20 29.46 -4.45
CA THR A 461 -10.57 28.52 -5.51
C THR A 461 -11.17 29.17 -6.76
N GLU A 462 -11.90 30.28 -6.59
CA GLU A 462 -12.54 31.00 -7.71
C GLU A 462 -11.59 32.00 -8.38
N GLU A 463 -10.39 32.19 -7.84
CA GLU A 463 -9.43 33.14 -8.39
C GLU A 463 -8.70 32.55 -9.61
N HIS A 464 -8.24 33.44 -10.50
CA HIS A 464 -7.44 33.07 -11.64
C HIS A 464 -6.04 32.64 -11.19
N VAL A 465 -5.47 31.73 -11.94
CA VAL A 465 -4.10 31.25 -11.84
C VAL A 465 -3.46 31.39 -13.21
N VAL A 466 -2.23 31.88 -13.23
CA VAL A 466 -1.41 31.96 -14.42
C VAL A 466 -0.25 30.99 -14.27
N LEU A 467 -0.14 30.07 -15.23
CA LEU A 467 0.96 29.13 -15.35
C LEU A 467 1.94 29.61 -16.42
N PHE A 468 3.23 29.54 -16.14
CA PHE A 468 4.27 30.03 -17.05
C PHE A 468 5.56 29.22 -16.90
N GLU A 469 6.39 29.22 -17.93
CA GLU A 469 7.64 28.45 -17.93
C GLU A 469 8.66 29.13 -17.01
N THR A 470 9.23 28.39 -16.08
CA THR A 470 10.21 28.91 -15.12
C THR A 470 11.40 27.98 -15.00
N GLU A 471 12.60 28.56 -14.88
CA GLU A 471 13.77 27.79 -14.46
C GLU A 471 13.85 27.75 -12.92
N PRO A 472 14.61 26.80 -12.34
CA PRO A 472 14.91 26.81 -10.91
C PRO A 472 15.58 28.13 -10.51
N ASP A 473 14.97 28.85 -9.57
CA ASP A 473 15.47 30.15 -9.10
C ASP A 473 15.45 30.21 -7.56
N GLU A 474 16.34 31.02 -6.97
CA GLU A 474 16.46 31.17 -5.53
C GLU A 474 15.19 31.81 -4.94
N PRO A 475 14.47 31.14 -4.02
CA PRO A 475 13.23 31.67 -3.45
C PRO A 475 13.42 33.03 -2.74
N ALA A 476 14.61 33.31 -2.23
CA ALA A 476 14.94 34.54 -1.52
C ALA A 476 14.84 35.79 -2.42
N LEU A 477 15.11 35.65 -3.73
CA LEU A 477 15.06 36.76 -4.67
C LEU A 477 13.63 37.28 -4.90
N ARG A 478 12.62 36.41 -4.70
CA ARG A 478 11.19 36.73 -4.78
C ARG A 478 10.68 37.61 -3.62
N ALA A 479 11.48 37.77 -2.56
CA ALA A 479 11.13 38.53 -1.35
C ALA A 479 11.94 39.82 -1.17
N THR A 480 12.69 40.25 -2.19
CA THR A 480 13.49 41.48 -2.15
C THR A 480 12.63 42.74 -2.17
N THR A 481 13.17 43.84 -1.65
CA THR A 481 12.52 45.16 -1.69
C THR A 481 12.22 45.58 -3.12
N ASP A 482 13.20 45.44 -4.01
CA ASP A 482 13.10 45.86 -5.41
C ASP A 482 11.99 45.09 -6.14
N TYR A 483 11.87 43.78 -5.88
CA TYR A 483 10.79 42.96 -6.43
C TYR A 483 9.42 43.41 -5.90
N SER A 484 9.32 43.79 -4.62
CA SER A 484 8.08 44.33 -4.05
C SER A 484 7.67 45.68 -4.65
N VAL A 485 8.64 46.52 -5.01
CA VAL A 485 8.42 47.80 -5.73
C VAL A 485 7.93 47.52 -7.14
N ALA A 486 8.52 46.55 -7.84
CA ALA A 486 8.09 46.13 -9.16
C ALA A 486 6.63 45.62 -9.16
N LEU A 487 6.27 44.73 -8.22
CA LEU A 487 4.89 44.26 -8.06
C LEU A 487 3.92 45.42 -7.77
N THR A 488 4.30 46.34 -6.88
CA THR A 488 3.46 47.51 -6.54
C THR A 488 3.28 48.43 -7.74
N THR A 489 4.32 48.60 -8.57
CA THR A 489 4.26 49.36 -9.82
C THR A 489 3.25 48.75 -10.78
N LEU A 490 3.30 47.42 -10.98
CA LEU A 490 2.35 46.70 -11.83
C LEU A 490 0.92 46.75 -11.28
N ASP A 491 0.74 46.62 -9.96
CA ASP A 491 -0.57 46.73 -9.31
C ASP A 491 -1.22 48.10 -9.59
N ILE A 492 -0.47 49.20 -9.41
CA ILE A 492 -0.98 50.56 -9.64
C ILE A 492 -1.25 50.79 -11.13
N ALA A 493 -0.32 50.39 -11.99
CA ALA A 493 -0.45 50.52 -13.44
C ALA A 493 -1.68 49.78 -13.97
N THR A 494 -1.89 48.54 -13.52
CA THR A 494 -3.04 47.72 -13.92
C THR A 494 -4.36 48.27 -13.35
N SER A 495 -4.35 48.79 -12.12
CA SER A 495 -5.53 49.45 -11.53
C SER A 495 -5.99 50.68 -12.32
N VAL A 496 -5.04 51.49 -12.79
CA VAL A 496 -5.30 52.67 -13.63
C VAL A 496 -5.79 52.24 -15.03
N ALA A 497 -5.14 51.25 -15.64
CA ALA A 497 -5.48 50.76 -16.97
C ALA A 497 -6.87 50.09 -17.03
N ALA A 498 -7.19 49.23 -16.06
CA ALA A 498 -8.45 48.49 -16.02
C ALA A 498 -9.70 49.38 -15.98
N SER A 499 -9.58 50.59 -15.43
CA SER A 499 -10.70 51.52 -15.29
C SER A 499 -10.98 52.33 -16.57
N GLY A 500 -10.07 52.32 -17.55
CA GLY A 500 -10.21 52.98 -18.85
C GLY A 500 -10.42 52.03 -20.04
N GLY A 501 -10.45 50.71 -19.79
CA GLY A 501 -10.39 49.68 -20.83
C GLY A 501 -8.94 49.41 -21.24
N THR A 502 -8.42 48.24 -20.90
CA THR A 502 -7.02 47.90 -21.18
C THR A 502 -6.82 47.70 -22.69
N ASN A 503 -6.03 48.57 -23.31
CA ASN A 503 -5.70 48.48 -24.74
C ASN A 503 -4.43 47.66 -25.00
N GLN A 504 -4.29 47.09 -26.21
CA GLN A 504 -3.12 46.27 -26.60
C GLN A 504 -1.80 47.07 -26.52
N ALA A 505 -1.83 48.36 -26.86
CA ALA A 505 -0.68 49.26 -26.77
C ALA A 505 -0.19 49.47 -25.32
N GLN A 506 -1.11 49.57 -24.35
CA GLN A 506 -0.78 49.69 -22.93
C GLN A 506 -0.16 48.39 -22.39
N SER A 507 -0.65 47.24 -22.84
CA SER A 507 -0.07 45.93 -22.46
C SER A 507 1.35 45.78 -23.02
N ALA A 508 1.57 46.15 -24.29
CA ALA A 508 2.89 46.11 -24.91
C ALA A 508 3.91 47.03 -24.21
N LEU A 509 3.47 48.23 -23.78
CA LEU A 509 4.33 49.16 -23.05
C LEU A 509 4.68 48.64 -21.64
N LEU A 510 3.75 47.98 -20.95
CA LEU A 510 4.02 47.30 -19.69
C LEU A 510 5.04 46.16 -19.85
N ASP A 511 4.87 45.32 -20.88
CA ASP A 511 5.79 44.21 -21.15
C ASP A 511 7.20 44.73 -21.48
N GLN A 512 7.30 45.78 -22.30
CA GLN A 512 8.57 46.44 -22.61
C GLN A 512 9.21 47.05 -21.36
N HIS A 513 8.41 47.62 -20.45
CA HIS A 513 8.90 48.15 -19.20
C HIS A 513 9.44 47.06 -18.28
N ILE A 514 8.76 45.90 -18.17
CA ILE A 514 9.29 44.74 -17.45
C ILE A 514 10.60 44.26 -18.07
N ASP A 515 10.70 44.22 -19.40
CA ASP A 515 11.92 43.82 -20.10
C ASP A 515 13.09 44.78 -19.84
N SER A 516 12.81 46.06 -19.58
CA SER A 516 13.83 47.06 -19.26
C SER A 516 14.46 46.89 -17.86
N TRP A 517 13.84 46.11 -16.96
CA TRP A 517 14.35 45.85 -15.61
C TRP A 517 15.50 44.83 -15.62
N THR A 518 16.65 45.27 -16.12
CA THR A 518 17.89 44.45 -16.27
C THR A 518 18.50 43.98 -14.95
N HIS A 519 18.08 44.53 -13.81
CA HIS A 519 18.47 44.09 -12.47
C HIS A 519 17.75 42.80 -12.03
N PHE A 520 16.69 42.38 -12.73
CA PHE A 520 16.02 41.11 -12.49
C PHE A 520 16.50 40.00 -13.46
N SER A 521 16.51 38.76 -12.97
CA SER A 521 16.76 37.58 -13.81
C SER A 521 15.69 37.42 -14.89
N VAL A 522 15.98 36.64 -15.93
CA VAL A 522 14.99 36.29 -16.96
C VAL A 522 13.77 35.63 -16.33
N THR A 523 13.99 34.73 -15.36
CA THR A 523 12.93 34.04 -14.60
C THR A 523 12.02 35.00 -13.84
N HIS A 524 12.60 35.99 -13.14
CA HIS A 524 11.80 37.02 -12.46
C HIS A 524 11.00 37.88 -13.43
N ARG A 525 11.59 38.25 -14.59
CA ARG A 525 10.85 39.00 -15.61
C ARG A 525 9.70 38.18 -16.21
N LYS A 526 9.90 36.89 -16.49
CA LYS A 526 8.82 35.97 -16.91
C LYS A 526 7.71 35.89 -15.85
N ARG A 527 8.07 35.74 -14.57
CA ARG A 527 7.11 35.74 -13.45
C ARG A 527 6.35 37.07 -13.33
N LEU A 528 7.02 38.21 -13.47
CA LEU A 528 6.38 39.53 -13.44
C LEU A 528 5.39 39.72 -14.61
N LYS A 529 5.71 39.21 -15.80
CA LYS A 529 4.76 39.18 -16.93
C LYS A 529 3.55 38.28 -16.65
N ALA A 530 3.76 37.11 -16.05
CA ALA A 530 2.66 36.25 -15.60
C ALA A 530 1.80 36.92 -14.52
N TYR A 531 2.42 37.63 -13.57
CA TYR A 531 1.72 38.42 -12.55
C TYR A 531 0.90 39.55 -13.18
N GLN A 532 1.44 40.26 -14.18
CA GLN A 532 0.70 41.27 -14.94
C GLN A 532 -0.51 40.65 -15.66
N LEU A 533 -0.34 39.50 -16.31
CA LEU A 533 -1.46 38.77 -16.94
C LEU A 533 -2.56 38.45 -15.92
N LEU A 534 -2.19 37.99 -14.72
CA LEU A 534 -3.12 37.73 -13.63
C LEU A 534 -3.85 39.01 -13.18
N GLN A 535 -3.13 40.11 -12.95
CA GLN A 535 -3.74 41.37 -12.52
C GLN A 535 -4.68 41.97 -13.58
N ARG A 536 -4.47 41.69 -14.87
CA ARG A 536 -5.42 42.12 -15.92
C ARG A 536 -6.76 41.40 -15.81
N LEU A 537 -6.75 40.12 -15.44
CA LEU A 537 -7.96 39.34 -15.24
C LEU A 537 -8.66 39.70 -13.92
N GLN A 538 -7.89 40.13 -12.91
CA GLN A 538 -8.38 40.46 -11.57
C GLN A 538 -7.76 41.77 -11.05
N PRO A 539 -8.17 42.94 -11.60
CA PRO A 539 -7.50 44.20 -11.32
C PRO A 539 -7.61 44.60 -9.85
N PRO A 540 -6.49 45.03 -9.22
CA PRO A 540 -6.50 45.42 -7.83
C PRO A 540 -7.14 46.80 -7.69
N THR A 541 -7.77 47.06 -6.54
CA THR A 541 -8.31 48.40 -6.25
C THR A 541 -7.23 49.26 -5.60
N LEU A 542 -7.12 50.54 -5.98
CA LEU A 542 -6.19 51.49 -5.35
C LEU A 542 -6.34 51.54 -3.82
N SER A 543 -7.56 51.33 -3.31
CA SER A 543 -7.85 51.24 -1.88
C SER A 543 -7.13 50.08 -1.17
N SER A 544 -7.00 48.93 -1.84
CA SER A 544 -6.31 47.75 -1.30
C SER A 544 -4.78 47.93 -1.25
N LEU A 545 -4.23 48.84 -2.06
CA LEU A 545 -2.80 49.06 -2.22
C LEU A 545 -2.21 50.11 -1.26
N LYS A 546 -3.04 50.83 -0.50
CA LYS A 546 -2.60 51.95 0.37
C LYS A 546 -1.39 51.63 1.26
N LYS A 547 -1.34 50.43 1.85
CA LYS A 547 -0.23 50.02 2.72
C LYS A 547 1.07 49.79 1.93
N ARG A 548 0.99 49.19 0.74
CA ARG A 548 2.14 48.97 -0.15
C ARG A 548 2.66 50.31 -0.67
N ILE A 549 1.76 51.19 -1.12
CA ILE A 549 2.10 52.54 -1.59
C ILE A 549 2.78 53.38 -0.48
N ALA A 550 2.33 53.26 0.76
CA ALA A 550 2.92 53.99 1.89
C ALA A 550 4.37 53.57 2.17
N ALA A 551 4.74 52.32 1.88
CA ALA A 551 6.08 51.79 2.11
C ALA A 551 7.13 52.25 1.07
N LEU A 552 6.68 52.81 -0.07
CA LEU A 552 7.55 53.30 -1.13
C LEU A 552 8.24 54.61 -0.74
N GLN A 553 9.51 54.74 -1.16
CA GLN A 553 10.29 55.97 -1.07
C GLN A 553 9.75 57.04 -2.02
N HIS A 554 10.10 58.30 -1.77
CA HIS A 554 9.60 59.41 -2.58
C HIS A 554 10.05 59.34 -4.05
N ASP A 555 11.30 58.96 -4.29
CA ASP A 555 11.86 58.81 -5.64
C ASP A 555 11.18 57.69 -6.43
N GLU A 556 10.84 56.58 -5.76
CA GLU A 556 10.08 55.47 -6.34
C GLU A 556 8.67 55.92 -6.72
N LYS A 557 7.99 56.65 -5.83
CA LYS A 557 6.65 57.22 -6.09
C LYS A 557 6.67 58.13 -7.31
N ARG A 558 7.66 59.03 -7.45
CA ARG A 558 7.79 59.93 -8.60
C ARG A 558 8.03 59.16 -9.91
N THR A 559 8.88 58.14 -9.87
CA THR A 559 9.18 57.27 -11.02
C THR A 559 7.93 56.52 -11.49
N ILE A 560 7.15 55.96 -10.55
CA ILE A 560 5.87 55.31 -10.83
C ILE A 560 4.89 56.32 -11.44
N GLY A 561 4.79 57.53 -10.89
CA GLY A 561 3.92 58.58 -11.44
C GLY A 561 4.22 58.91 -12.90
N TYR A 562 5.49 59.11 -13.24
CA TYR A 562 5.93 59.35 -14.62
C TYR A 562 5.61 58.19 -15.55
N PHE A 563 5.82 56.94 -15.10
CA PHE A 563 5.44 55.75 -15.86
C PHE A 563 3.94 55.66 -16.12
N LEU A 564 3.09 56.00 -15.13
CA LEU A 564 1.63 56.02 -15.31
C LEU A 564 1.20 57.05 -16.37
N ALA A 565 1.86 58.21 -16.43
CA ALA A 565 1.59 59.21 -17.46
C ALA A 565 2.00 58.72 -18.86
N GLN A 566 3.11 57.98 -18.98
CA GLN A 566 3.51 57.32 -20.24
C GLN A 566 2.50 56.23 -20.65
N LEU A 567 2.07 55.40 -19.70
CA LEU A 567 1.10 54.34 -19.94
C LEU A 567 -0.24 54.89 -20.44
N ALA A 568 -0.70 56.00 -19.86
CA ALA A 568 -1.93 56.65 -20.29
C ALA A 568 -1.87 57.23 -21.72
N GLN A 569 -0.68 57.57 -22.20
CA GLN A 569 -0.46 58.10 -23.56
C GLN A 569 -0.15 57.02 -24.59
N ALA A 570 -0.07 55.74 -24.20
CA ALA A 570 0.35 54.65 -25.08
C ALA A 570 -0.58 54.45 -26.30
N ASP A 571 -1.86 54.80 -26.18
CA ASP A 571 -2.86 54.73 -27.26
C ASP A 571 -3.10 56.08 -27.96
N GLY A 572 -2.37 57.13 -27.58
CA GLY A 572 -2.44 58.46 -28.18
C GLY A 572 -3.67 59.30 -27.81
N THR A 573 -4.62 58.77 -27.03
CA THR A 573 -5.84 59.49 -26.62
C THR A 573 -6.14 59.30 -25.14
N VAL A 574 -5.82 60.30 -24.32
CA VAL A 574 -6.14 60.27 -22.89
C VAL A 574 -7.58 60.74 -22.66
N THR A 575 -8.41 59.85 -22.12
CA THR A 575 -9.81 60.18 -21.83
C THR A 575 -9.97 60.96 -20.51
N PRO A 576 -11.01 61.79 -20.34
CA PRO A 576 -11.25 62.50 -19.07
C PRO A 576 -11.44 61.56 -17.86
N GLN A 577 -11.90 60.33 -18.09
CA GLN A 577 -12.03 59.31 -17.05
C GLN A 577 -10.65 58.82 -16.59
N GLN A 578 -9.74 58.51 -17.52
CA GLN A 578 -8.35 58.16 -17.20
C GLN A 578 -7.62 59.30 -16.46
N VAL A 579 -7.81 60.57 -16.84
CA VAL A 579 -7.22 61.71 -16.12
C VAL A 579 -7.68 61.75 -14.65
N LYS A 580 -8.99 61.61 -14.39
CA LYS A 580 -9.51 61.56 -13.00
C LYS A 580 -8.92 60.41 -12.19
N LEU A 581 -8.61 59.28 -12.84
CA LEU A 581 -8.01 58.12 -12.19
C LEU A 581 -6.51 58.33 -11.92
N LEU A 582 -5.80 58.94 -12.86
CA LEU A 582 -4.41 59.37 -12.66
C LEU A 582 -4.31 60.40 -11.53
N GLU A 583 -5.23 61.35 -11.44
CA GLU A 583 -5.29 62.28 -10.30
C GLU A 583 -5.48 61.55 -8.97
N ARG A 584 -6.33 60.51 -8.93
CA ARG A 584 -6.49 59.65 -7.76
C ARG A 584 -5.23 58.86 -7.44
N ALA A 585 -4.53 58.34 -8.45
CA ALA A 585 -3.27 57.62 -8.30
C ALA A 585 -2.15 58.54 -7.78
N TYR A 586 -2.01 59.76 -8.33
CA TYR A 586 -1.06 60.77 -7.86
C TYR A 586 -1.34 61.18 -6.41
N LYS A 587 -2.62 61.41 -6.05
CA LYS A 587 -3.02 61.64 -4.65
C LYS A 587 -2.65 60.47 -3.75
N ALA A 588 -2.86 59.22 -4.19
CA ALA A 588 -2.50 58.03 -3.42
C ALA A 588 -0.97 57.89 -3.25
N LEU A 589 -0.20 58.23 -4.28
CA LEU A 589 1.26 58.29 -4.27
C LEU A 589 1.83 59.49 -3.49
N GLN A 590 0.99 60.40 -2.99
CA GLN A 590 1.38 61.66 -2.32
C GLN A 590 2.23 62.57 -3.23
N LEU A 591 1.93 62.56 -4.52
CA LEU A 591 2.51 63.47 -5.51
C LEU A 591 1.59 64.66 -5.73
N ASP A 592 2.18 65.78 -6.15
CA ASP A 592 1.40 66.95 -6.54
C ASP A 592 0.57 66.66 -7.80
N THR A 593 -0.75 66.85 -7.71
CA THR A 593 -1.67 66.63 -8.83
C THR A 593 -1.45 67.61 -9.97
N THR A 594 -0.85 68.79 -9.74
CA THR A 594 -0.56 69.70 -10.85
C THR A 594 0.58 69.20 -11.74
N SER A 595 1.52 68.44 -11.16
CA SER A 595 2.62 67.81 -11.90
C SER A 595 2.16 66.75 -12.90
N LEU A 596 0.99 66.12 -12.69
CA LEU A 596 0.38 65.15 -13.61
C LEU A 596 0.22 65.73 -15.02
N TYR A 597 -0.24 66.97 -15.14
CA TYR A 597 -0.47 67.60 -16.45
C TYR A 597 0.84 67.86 -17.20
N SER A 598 1.91 68.21 -16.47
CA SER A 598 3.25 68.35 -17.05
C SER A 598 3.82 67.00 -17.52
N ASP A 599 3.59 65.93 -16.75
CA ASP A 599 4.04 64.59 -17.11
C ASP A 599 3.28 64.03 -18.31
N LEU A 600 1.96 64.24 -18.38
CA LEU A 600 1.13 63.86 -19.52
C LEU A 600 1.56 64.58 -20.81
N HIS A 601 1.92 65.87 -20.71
CA HIS A 601 2.41 66.63 -21.87
C HIS A 601 3.81 66.19 -22.31
N GLY A 602 4.70 65.90 -21.35
CA GLY A 602 6.02 65.34 -21.61
C GLY A 602 5.95 63.95 -22.24
N ALA A 603 5.02 63.10 -21.79
CA ALA A 603 4.75 61.78 -22.36
C ALA A 603 4.19 61.87 -23.79
N ALA A 604 3.22 62.76 -24.06
CA ALA A 604 2.68 62.99 -25.40
C ALA A 604 3.75 63.46 -26.41
N SER A 605 4.67 64.33 -25.95
CA SER A 605 5.80 64.83 -26.74
C SER A 605 6.81 63.73 -27.06
N SER A 606 7.00 62.80 -26.12
CA SER A 606 7.91 61.65 -26.28
C SER A 606 7.32 60.55 -27.17
N ALA A 607 5.98 60.40 -27.19
CA ALA A 607 5.29 59.48 -28.09
C ALA A 607 5.27 59.99 -29.56
N SER A 608 5.33 61.31 -29.76
CA SER A 608 5.31 61.95 -31.09
C SER A 608 6.68 62.04 -31.77
N GLY A 609 7.78 61.84 -31.03
CA GLY A 609 9.14 61.79 -31.56
C GLY A 609 9.76 60.42 -31.25
N GLY A 610 9.74 59.51 -32.21
CA GLY A 610 9.99 58.06 -32.04
C GLY A 610 11.38 57.61 -31.56
N ILE A 611 11.88 58.12 -30.43
CA ILE A 611 13.08 57.61 -29.75
C ILE A 611 12.81 57.55 -28.25
N ILE A 612 12.50 56.36 -27.75
CA ILE A 612 12.46 56.06 -26.31
C ILE A 612 13.91 56.04 -25.80
N SER A 613 14.40 57.19 -25.31
CA SER A 613 15.70 57.26 -24.64
C SER A 613 15.54 56.99 -23.15
N ALA A 614 15.80 55.75 -22.74
CA ALA A 614 15.91 55.34 -21.34
C ALA A 614 17.19 55.89 -20.69
N ARG A 615 17.24 57.20 -20.49
CA ARG A 615 17.98 57.93 -19.44
C ARG A 615 17.87 59.41 -19.72
N ARG A 616 17.09 60.12 -18.90
CA ARG A 616 17.34 61.55 -18.67
C ARG A 616 17.44 61.75 -17.18
N SER A 617 18.68 61.78 -16.70
CA SER A 617 19.03 62.34 -15.40
C SER A 617 18.47 63.76 -15.30
N LEU A 618 17.84 64.07 -14.17
CA LEU A 618 17.35 65.39 -13.82
C LEU A 618 18.43 66.48 -14.02
N PRO A 619 18.07 67.73 -14.35
CA PRO A 619 19.01 68.83 -14.39
C PRO A 619 19.55 69.11 -12.99
N ALA A 620 20.88 69.18 -12.86
CA ALA A 620 21.56 69.52 -11.63
C ALA A 620 21.21 70.96 -11.20
N SER A 621 20.73 71.11 -9.96
CA SER A 621 20.87 72.35 -9.22
C SER A 621 22.25 72.37 -8.56
N THR A 622 22.89 73.54 -8.63
CA THR A 622 24.21 73.86 -8.10
C THR A 622 24.28 73.75 -6.57
N GLY A 623 25.35 73.15 -6.04
CA GLY A 623 25.72 73.23 -4.62
C GLY A 623 26.94 72.37 -4.29
N ALA A 624 28.01 73.03 -3.83
CA ALA A 624 29.25 72.41 -3.37
C ALA A 624 29.06 71.59 -2.08
N ASP A 625 29.76 70.45 -1.99
CA ASP A 625 30.64 70.02 -0.89
C ASP A 625 30.67 68.49 -0.69
N GLY A 626 31.88 67.96 -0.57
CA GLY A 626 32.22 67.04 0.52
C GLY A 626 31.91 65.54 0.39
N LYS A 627 33.00 64.79 0.22
CA LYS A 627 33.25 63.42 0.74
C LYS A 627 32.66 62.21 0.00
N LYS A 628 33.52 61.66 -0.86
CA LYS A 628 33.61 60.22 -1.14
C LYS A 628 33.96 59.46 0.14
N HIS A 629 33.22 58.40 0.46
CA HIS A 629 33.72 57.10 0.94
C HIS A 629 32.76 56.03 0.39
N GLY A 630 33.31 55.05 -0.31
CA GLY A 630 32.56 53.99 -0.97
C GLY A 630 32.59 52.67 -0.22
N SER A 631 31.74 51.74 -0.67
CA SER A 631 32.11 50.34 -0.84
C SER A 631 31.23 49.75 -1.94
N GLY A 632 31.77 49.65 -3.15
CA GLY A 632 31.17 48.94 -4.27
C GLY A 632 32.31 48.46 -5.15
N ILE A 633 32.43 47.15 -5.30
CA ILE A 633 33.39 46.49 -6.18
C ILE A 633 33.17 47.04 -7.59
N VAL A 634 34.15 47.78 -8.12
CA VAL A 634 34.15 48.26 -9.50
C VAL A 634 34.81 47.18 -10.34
N LEU A 635 34.00 46.43 -11.10
CA LEU A 635 34.50 45.54 -12.14
C LEU A 635 35.01 46.39 -13.31
N ASP A 636 36.31 46.33 -13.53
CA ASP A 636 36.99 47.00 -14.64
C ASP A 636 36.69 46.27 -15.97
N MET A 637 35.76 46.84 -16.74
CA MET A 637 35.30 46.30 -18.02
C MET A 637 36.39 46.24 -19.09
N HIS A 638 37.50 46.97 -18.93
CA HIS A 638 38.64 46.81 -19.83
C HIS A 638 39.39 45.49 -19.60
N LYS A 639 39.48 45.00 -18.36
CA LYS A 639 40.10 43.70 -18.04
C LYS A 639 39.27 42.52 -18.53
N VAL A 640 37.93 42.62 -18.47
CA VAL A 640 37.03 41.57 -18.96
C VAL A 640 37.10 41.46 -20.49
N ALA A 641 37.17 42.59 -21.20
CA ALA A 641 37.33 42.60 -22.66
C ALA A 641 38.70 42.07 -23.12
N GLN A 642 39.75 42.23 -22.30
CA GLN A 642 41.08 41.70 -22.60
C GLN A 642 41.13 40.17 -22.42
N LEU A 643 40.55 39.64 -21.34
CA LEU A 643 40.48 38.19 -21.10
C LEU A 643 39.64 37.44 -22.14
N GLN A 644 38.58 38.05 -22.66
CA GLN A 644 37.77 37.46 -23.74
C GLN A 644 38.52 37.40 -25.07
N ARG A 645 39.46 38.32 -25.33
CA ARG A 645 40.32 38.26 -26.52
C ARG A 645 41.43 37.23 -26.40
N GLU A 646 41.97 37.01 -25.20
CA GLU A 646 42.99 35.99 -24.94
C GLU A 646 42.42 34.56 -24.95
N THR A 647 41.12 34.38 -24.68
CA THR A 647 40.46 33.06 -24.68
C THR A 647 39.94 32.64 -26.07
N ALA A 648 39.95 33.55 -27.04
CA ALA A 648 39.50 33.31 -28.41
C ALA A 648 40.65 33.16 -29.43
N ALA A 649 41.90 33.06 -28.96
CA ALA A 649 43.10 32.87 -29.76
C ALA A 649 43.63 31.42 -29.66
#